data_AF-A0A0V1BXF9-F1
#
_entry.id   AF-A0A0V1BXF9-F1
#
_cell.length_a   1.000
_cell.length_b   1.000
_cell.length_c   1.000
_cell.angle_alpha   90.00
_cell.angle_beta   90.00
_cell.angle_gamma   90.00
#
_symmetry.space_group_name_H-M   'P 1'
#
loop_
_entity.id
_entity.type
_entity.pdbx_description
1 polymer ?
#
loop_
_entity_poly.entity_id
_entity_poly.type
_entity_poly.pdbx_seq_one_letter_code
_entity_poly.pdbx_strand_id
1 'polypeptide(L)'
;MTVTYSLECSTSTLATFLKLLLRWRGSIYKLMYKEAIIYLTLYTVLSLVYRHGLNEDQRVHFEKLSLFCERSLSFIPLTFILGFYVSMVVTRWWDVFMNIGWPDRIVLQVACYVQSADQKGRMVRRTVARYLNLAQTLVLRDISSAVKKRFPTIEMVIQSGFMNEEELKQYEEVKCLHHKYWIPIQWCCTLLCKARKESLIENDLLLNQMIDDIMNYRQNLMMLLNYDWISVPLVYTQVVTIAVYGFFAASLMARQYLNPSKNYPGHNVDLYVPIFTILQFVFYMGWLKVAESLINPLGEDDDDFEINYIVERNLQAGYLIADENYGRIPPLERDIHWNDVQAEIPHTAASIGLKDNPQIGSASAIEIKPEKAELAPSDGEETSKHEDGLSRFRKVSKALMENTRPLRHFLSSTGSHENVESPLSASRRKLSKQTARHNCHEDFSRSNSQRSSRRSFRRKASAAERSADVMRKISNYDNKHLDDRQKGLSREVSTSPSHNRLETITESLHRPDEDSSVDAASVAVEGQEVRTMAMESQDNLSVQSPNAADSQMNLIESLHHSSALQSAFVNEALRLDEPDVDEVLSPDESDEPKDNENKHALKKIVFSVWLPISYCLCRFYVTLKKIIFSVEIKDDAMKVLKKQIDSSGSGFFTFLAEEPEDMWHTYNLVQVGDNVRTSTTRKVTFDRLSGHSTSKMQLVLTVEVEKIFYDKEDGALHVSGKNIEENQFVKLGAYHTLNLQLKRKFTVYKCKWDVVHMERINEACNASSEADLAAVVMQDGLAHICLITNTMTISRAKITKSIPQKSRYNASQRQVAFKKFFEAVKAALLLNVNFDVVKCVLIASPGFLRDQFFAYLYSEDSSKNEVLLNNKSKFILVQSTTGHKHALKEILNNPAISAKLKDTKAAGETKALEAFHEMLLQDANRAFYGIKHVEHANELLSIKTLLISDALFRSMDFVKRSRYVSLVESVKKQGGEVKIFSSLHLSGEQLAYMGGVAAILRYPIEDLENDDEYIDDSVVEELTKKHDNKNNHS
;
A
#
# COMPACT_ATOMS: atom_id res chain seq x y z
N MET A 1 -13.88 12.73 17.28
CA MET A 1 -15.02 13.63 17.11
C MET A 1 -16.15 13.01 17.88
N THR A 2 -16.60 13.71 18.89
CA THR A 2 -17.60 13.27 19.87
C THR A 2 -18.95 13.94 19.59
N VAL A 3 -18.97 14.98 18.75
CA VAL A 3 -20.17 15.49 18.09
C VAL A 3 -20.57 14.53 16.97
N THR A 4 -21.15 13.39 17.32
CA THR A 4 -21.55 12.38 16.34
C THR A 4 -22.66 12.88 15.41
N TYR A 5 -22.45 12.74 14.10
CA TYR A 5 -23.43 13.05 13.05
C TYR A 5 -23.54 11.95 11.97
N SER A 6 -22.90 10.80 12.17
CA SER A 6 -22.82 9.69 11.19
C SER A 6 -24.20 9.19 10.72
N LEU A 7 -25.20 9.19 11.61
CA LEU A 7 -26.58 8.82 11.28
C LEU A 7 -27.24 9.81 10.30
N GLU A 8 -27.00 11.11 10.46
CA GLU A 8 -27.50 12.15 9.54
C GLU A 8 -26.85 12.03 8.15
N CYS A 9 -25.59 11.59 8.11
CA CYS A 9 -24.81 11.33 6.89
C CYS A 9 -24.95 9.91 6.33
N SER A 10 -25.79 9.05 6.92
CA SER A 10 -25.99 7.65 6.48
C SER A 10 -26.53 7.54 5.04
N THR A 11 -27.16 8.59 4.51
CA THR A 11 -27.70 8.63 3.15
C THR A 11 -27.33 9.93 2.42
N SER A 12 -27.01 9.81 1.13
CA SER A 12 -26.60 10.91 0.25
C SER A 12 -27.79 11.68 -0.33
N THR A 13 -28.56 12.34 0.53
CA THR A 13 -29.65 13.25 0.12
C THR A 13 -29.10 14.62 -0.28
N LEU A 14 -29.83 15.34 -1.16
CA LEU A 14 -29.47 16.69 -1.62
C LEU A 14 -29.17 17.68 -0.46
N ALA A 15 -29.84 17.50 0.68
CA ALA A 15 -29.74 18.39 1.84
C ALA A 15 -28.86 17.84 2.97
N THR A 16 -28.19 16.68 2.82
CA THR A 16 -27.45 16.01 3.91
C THR A 16 -26.41 16.94 4.54
N PHE A 17 -25.51 17.54 3.75
CA PHE A 17 -24.53 18.50 4.30
C PHE A 17 -25.11 19.90 4.56
N LEU A 18 -26.20 20.29 3.89
CA LEU A 18 -26.88 21.57 4.19
C LEU A 18 -27.51 21.58 5.59
N LYS A 19 -27.92 20.42 6.12
CA LYS A 19 -28.36 20.28 7.51
C LYS A 19 -27.22 20.48 8.51
N LEU A 20 -26.01 19.98 8.22
CA LEU A 20 -24.84 20.15 9.09
C LEU A 20 -24.47 21.62 9.28
N LEU A 21 -24.66 22.46 8.25
CA LEU A 21 -24.45 23.92 8.32
C LEU A 21 -25.45 24.65 9.25
N LEU A 22 -26.46 23.96 9.79
CA LEU A 22 -27.40 24.50 10.79
C LEU A 22 -27.10 24.02 12.21
N ARG A 23 -26.07 23.17 12.41
CA ARG A 23 -25.64 22.65 13.72
C ARG A 23 -24.76 23.68 14.44
N TRP A 24 -24.91 23.79 15.76
CA TRP A 24 -24.13 24.75 16.58
C TRP A 24 -23.03 24.09 17.44
N ARG A 25 -23.32 22.97 18.13
CA ARG A 25 -22.28 22.19 18.85
C ARG A 25 -21.27 21.60 17.85
N GLY A 26 -19.98 21.75 18.12
CA GLY A 26 -18.88 21.35 17.22
C GLY A 26 -18.77 22.18 15.94
N SER A 27 -19.48 23.32 15.86
CA SER A 27 -19.57 24.05 14.59
C SER A 27 -18.45 25.06 14.38
N ILE A 28 -18.08 25.21 13.11
CA ILE A 28 -17.24 26.29 12.59
C ILE A 28 -17.67 27.69 13.10
N TYR A 29 -18.98 27.91 13.29
CA TYR A 29 -19.53 29.16 13.81
C TYR A 29 -19.21 29.37 15.29
N LYS A 30 -19.37 28.33 16.12
CA LYS A 30 -19.04 28.37 17.57
C LYS A 30 -17.54 28.61 17.78
N LEU A 31 -16.68 28.11 16.88
CA LEU A 31 -15.23 28.28 16.95
C LEU A 31 -14.73 29.68 16.54
N MET A 32 -15.46 30.45 15.72
CA MET A 32 -14.95 31.72 15.16
C MET A 32 -15.77 32.98 15.47
N TYR A 33 -16.93 32.88 16.14
CA TYR A 33 -17.85 34.04 16.24
C TYR A 33 -17.21 35.26 16.92
N LYS A 34 -16.27 35.05 17.86
CA LYS A 34 -15.57 36.14 18.55
C LYS A 34 -14.67 36.91 17.58
N GLU A 35 -13.84 36.20 16.84
CA GLU A 35 -12.93 36.74 15.84
C GLU A 35 -13.68 37.35 14.66
N ALA A 36 -14.80 36.75 14.25
CA ALA A 36 -15.68 37.30 13.23
C ALA A 36 -16.31 38.64 13.67
N ILE A 37 -16.79 38.73 14.92
CA ILE A 37 -17.29 40.00 15.49
C ILE A 37 -16.18 41.05 15.51
N ILE A 38 -14.98 40.72 16.02
CA ILE A 38 -13.84 41.64 16.07
C ILE A 38 -13.47 42.14 14.67
N TYR A 39 -13.34 41.23 13.69
CA TYR A 39 -13.01 41.58 12.30
C TYR A 39 -14.08 42.49 11.67
N LEU A 40 -15.37 42.17 11.86
CA LEU A 40 -16.47 42.98 11.35
C LEU A 40 -16.52 44.36 12.01
N THR A 41 -16.34 44.46 13.33
CA THR A 41 -16.28 45.75 14.03
C THR A 41 -15.13 46.61 13.52
N LEU A 42 -13.92 46.05 13.38
CA LEU A 42 -12.77 46.78 12.84
C LEU A 42 -12.99 47.23 11.39
N TYR A 43 -13.55 46.36 10.54
CA TYR A 43 -13.89 46.70 9.16
C TYR A 43 -14.91 47.85 9.09
N THR A 44 -15.98 47.78 9.89
CA THR A 44 -17.03 48.81 9.94
C THR A 44 -16.48 50.14 10.46
N VAL A 45 -15.65 50.13 11.51
CA VAL A 45 -14.98 51.34 12.02
C VAL A 45 -14.12 51.99 10.94
N LEU A 46 -13.29 51.22 10.23
CA LEU A 46 -12.49 51.73 9.10
C LEU A 46 -13.35 52.32 7.99
N SER A 47 -14.47 51.68 7.62
CA SER A 47 -15.39 52.19 6.60
C SER A 47 -16.09 53.48 7.04
N LEU A 48 -16.51 53.58 8.30
CA LEU A 48 -17.09 54.81 8.87
C LEU A 48 -16.07 55.96 8.92
N VAL A 49 -14.82 55.67 9.28
CA VAL A 49 -13.71 56.65 9.23
C VAL A 49 -13.48 57.14 7.81
N TYR A 50 -13.41 56.26 6.81
CA TYR A 50 -13.26 56.66 5.40
C TYR A 50 -14.43 57.54 4.91
N ARG A 51 -15.68 57.16 5.23
CA ARG A 51 -16.90 57.85 4.76
C ARG A 51 -17.16 59.20 5.47
N HIS A 52 -16.88 59.29 6.77
CA HIS A 52 -17.32 60.41 7.62
C HIS A 52 -16.19 61.11 8.40
N GLY A 53 -15.05 60.46 8.62
CA GLY A 53 -13.95 61.00 9.42
C GLY A 53 -12.78 61.58 8.63
N LEU A 54 -12.54 61.13 7.38
CA LEU A 54 -11.45 61.58 6.54
C LEU A 54 -11.86 62.73 5.60
N ASN A 55 -10.96 63.71 5.43
CA ASN A 55 -11.02 64.75 4.40
C ASN A 55 -10.67 64.17 3.01
N GLU A 56 -11.03 64.85 1.90
CA GLU A 56 -10.79 64.32 0.54
C GLU A 56 -9.33 63.98 0.23
N ASP A 57 -8.36 64.81 0.62
CA ASP A 57 -6.94 64.49 0.46
C ASP A 57 -6.54 63.22 1.23
N GLN A 58 -7.10 63.02 2.43
CA GLN A 58 -6.86 61.83 3.24
C GLN A 58 -7.54 60.59 2.65
N ARG A 59 -8.72 60.73 2.04
CA ARG A 59 -9.41 59.67 1.29
C ARG A 59 -8.55 59.19 0.11
N VAL A 60 -7.92 60.10 -0.63
CA VAL A 60 -6.98 59.74 -1.72
C VAL A 60 -5.77 58.96 -1.21
N HIS A 61 -5.27 59.25 0.00
CA HIS A 61 -4.19 58.46 0.61
C HIS A 61 -4.68 57.09 1.11
N PHE A 62 -5.88 57.02 1.68
CA PHE A 62 -6.53 55.77 2.10
C PHE A 62 -6.81 54.83 0.91
N GLU A 63 -7.32 55.38 -0.20
CA GLU A 63 -7.56 54.66 -1.46
C GLU A 63 -6.26 54.05 -2.02
N LYS A 64 -5.18 54.83 -2.08
CA LYS A 64 -3.84 54.36 -2.49
C LYS A 64 -3.33 53.23 -1.56
N LEU A 65 -3.53 53.35 -0.25
CA LEU A 65 -3.13 52.33 0.72
C LEU A 65 -3.95 51.04 0.58
N SER A 66 -5.27 51.14 0.35
CA SER A 66 -6.15 49.99 0.07
C SER A 66 -5.67 49.21 -1.14
N LEU A 67 -5.43 49.90 -2.27
CA LEU A 67 -4.95 49.28 -3.52
C LEU A 67 -3.54 48.68 -3.38
N PHE A 68 -2.68 49.28 -2.57
CA PHE A 68 -1.38 48.70 -2.22
C PHE A 68 -1.55 47.39 -1.42
N CYS A 69 -2.35 47.41 -0.35
CA CYS A 69 -2.62 46.23 0.46
C CYS A 69 -3.27 45.10 -0.35
N GLU A 70 -4.18 45.40 -1.29
CA GLU A 70 -4.79 44.39 -2.16
C GLU A 70 -3.75 43.69 -3.03
N ARG A 71 -2.86 44.46 -3.66
CA ARG A 71 -1.73 43.89 -4.42
C ARG A 71 -0.84 43.03 -3.52
N SER A 72 -0.58 43.45 -2.28
CA SER A 72 0.23 42.69 -1.32
C SER A 72 -0.41 41.35 -0.89
N LEU A 73 -1.74 41.25 -0.80
CA LEU A 73 -2.42 39.99 -0.46
C LEU A 73 -2.14 38.86 -1.46
N SER A 74 -1.88 39.19 -2.73
CA SER A 74 -1.66 38.20 -3.80
C SER A 74 -0.39 37.35 -3.61
N PHE A 75 0.55 37.78 -2.76
CA PHE A 75 1.80 37.07 -2.50
C PHE A 75 1.73 36.02 -1.37
N ILE A 76 0.59 35.88 -0.68
CA ILE A 76 0.46 34.98 0.49
C ILE A 76 -0.28 33.68 0.10
N PRO A 77 0.41 32.53 -0.07
CA PRO A 77 -0.20 31.27 -0.50
C PRO A 77 -0.90 30.52 0.66
N LEU A 78 -1.93 31.13 1.26
CA LEU A 78 -2.64 30.58 2.42
C LEU A 78 -3.12 29.13 2.22
N THR A 79 -3.65 28.80 1.05
CA THR A 79 -4.19 27.46 0.74
C THR A 79 -3.14 26.35 0.86
N PHE A 80 -1.90 26.63 0.47
CA PHE A 80 -0.77 25.71 0.63
C PHE A 80 -0.40 25.58 2.11
N ILE A 81 -0.20 26.72 2.79
CA ILE A 81 0.28 26.78 4.17
C ILE A 81 -0.70 26.09 5.14
N LEU A 82 -2.01 26.35 5.02
CA LEU A 82 -3.02 25.61 5.81
C LEU A 82 -3.12 24.14 5.39
N GLY A 83 -3.06 23.83 4.09
CA GLY A 83 -3.22 22.46 3.59
C GLY A 83 -2.26 21.47 4.24
N PHE A 84 -0.97 21.82 4.31
CA PHE A 84 0.03 20.98 4.97
C PHE A 84 -0.12 20.97 6.50
N TYR A 85 -0.36 22.13 7.12
CA TYR A 85 -0.48 22.24 8.58
C TYR A 85 -1.69 21.47 9.13
N VAL A 86 -2.87 21.65 8.54
CA VAL A 86 -4.10 20.98 8.97
C VAL A 86 -4.02 19.48 8.70
N SER A 87 -3.44 19.04 7.57
CA SER A 87 -3.24 17.62 7.27
C SER A 87 -2.33 16.92 8.31
N MET A 88 -1.24 17.58 8.70
CA MET A 88 -0.34 17.11 9.77
C MET A 88 -1.08 17.01 11.12
N VAL A 89 -1.87 18.03 11.50
CA VAL A 89 -2.66 18.01 12.74
C VAL A 89 -3.72 16.90 12.73
N VAL A 90 -4.47 16.74 11.64
CA VAL A 90 -5.50 15.69 11.50
C VAL A 90 -4.90 14.28 11.53
N THR A 91 -3.68 14.10 11.01
CA THR A 91 -2.96 12.81 11.08
C THR A 91 -2.61 12.49 12.53
N ARG A 92 -1.91 13.41 13.22
CA ARG A 92 -1.55 13.30 14.65
C ARG A 92 -2.78 13.08 15.54
N TRP A 93 -3.88 13.77 15.26
CA TRP A 93 -5.15 13.62 15.97
C TRP A 93 -5.71 12.19 15.90
N TRP A 94 -5.62 11.57 14.72
CA TRP A 94 -6.05 10.19 14.50
C TRP A 94 -5.11 9.18 15.16
N ASP A 95 -3.79 9.44 15.11
CA ASP A 95 -2.80 8.62 15.81
C ASP A 95 -3.04 8.63 17.33
N VAL A 96 -3.31 9.80 17.93
CA VAL A 96 -3.64 9.91 19.35
C VAL A 96 -4.88 9.08 19.69
N PHE A 97 -5.94 9.12 18.86
CA PHE A 97 -7.12 8.27 19.03
C PHE A 97 -6.78 6.77 19.00
N MET A 98 -5.96 6.33 18.04
CA MET A 98 -5.56 4.93 17.87
C MET A 98 -4.65 4.42 18.99
N ASN A 99 -3.94 5.31 19.69
CA ASN A 99 -3.10 4.96 20.84
C ASN A 99 -3.86 5.00 22.19
N ILE A 100 -5.14 5.37 22.22
CA ILE A 100 -5.99 5.20 23.41
C ILE A 100 -6.12 3.70 23.71
N GLY A 101 -5.76 3.30 24.94
CA GLY A 101 -5.84 1.92 25.37
C GLY A 101 -7.29 1.38 25.44
N TRP A 102 -7.48 0.16 24.96
CA TRP A 102 -8.70 -0.64 25.13
C TRP A 102 -8.29 -1.99 25.74
N PRO A 103 -8.50 -2.22 27.05
CA PRO A 103 -7.97 -3.39 27.74
C PRO A 103 -8.72 -4.69 27.40
N ASP A 104 -9.88 -4.59 26.75
CA ASP A 104 -10.81 -5.66 26.39
C ASP A 104 -10.11 -6.95 25.92
N ARG A 105 -9.18 -6.84 24.96
CA ARG A 105 -8.49 -7.99 24.37
C ARG A 105 -7.67 -8.77 25.39
N ILE A 106 -6.90 -8.05 26.20
CA ILE A 106 -6.04 -8.62 27.25
C ILE A 106 -6.93 -9.22 28.34
N VAL A 107 -8.00 -8.52 28.73
CA VAL A 107 -8.91 -9.00 29.78
C VAL A 107 -9.70 -10.24 29.33
N LEU A 108 -10.07 -10.34 28.05
CA LEU A 108 -10.64 -11.56 27.46
C LEU A 108 -9.63 -12.73 27.49
N GLN A 109 -8.37 -12.51 27.09
CA GLN A 109 -7.32 -13.54 27.17
C GLN A 109 -7.10 -13.99 28.61
N VAL A 110 -7.01 -13.05 29.56
CA VAL A 110 -6.88 -13.32 31.00
C VAL A 110 -8.11 -14.04 31.57
N ALA A 111 -9.32 -13.77 31.06
CA ALA A 111 -10.52 -14.49 31.42
C ALA A 111 -10.54 -15.95 30.92
N CYS A 112 -9.96 -16.22 29.75
CA CYS A 112 -9.84 -17.58 29.20
C CYS A 112 -8.66 -18.37 29.78
N TYR A 113 -7.50 -17.74 29.99
CA TYR A 113 -6.25 -18.44 30.31
C TYR A 113 -5.98 -18.58 31.82
N VAL A 114 -6.60 -17.76 32.68
CA VAL A 114 -6.50 -17.92 34.14
C VAL A 114 -7.63 -18.83 34.63
N GLN A 115 -7.41 -20.14 34.49
CA GLN A 115 -8.39 -21.19 34.79
C GLN A 115 -8.50 -21.47 36.29
N SER A 116 -9.33 -20.69 36.99
CA SER A 116 -9.73 -20.94 38.38
C SER A 116 -11.05 -20.23 38.68
N ALA A 117 -12.06 -20.99 39.12
CA ALA A 117 -13.32 -20.44 39.61
C ALA A 117 -13.21 -19.89 41.05
N ASP A 118 -12.11 -20.19 41.74
CA ASP A 118 -11.87 -19.81 43.12
C ASP A 118 -11.77 -18.30 43.30
N GLN A 119 -11.96 -17.85 44.53
CA GLN A 119 -11.71 -16.46 44.93
C GLN A 119 -10.29 -16.00 44.54
N LYS A 120 -9.30 -16.91 44.51
CA LYS A 120 -7.93 -16.60 44.05
C LYS A 120 -7.85 -16.28 42.56
N GLY A 121 -8.39 -17.13 41.68
CA GLY A 121 -8.45 -16.87 40.24
C GLY A 121 -9.24 -15.59 39.92
N ARG A 122 -10.39 -15.41 40.60
CA ARG A 122 -11.19 -14.18 40.54
C ARG A 122 -10.38 -12.93 40.89
N MET A 123 -9.61 -12.96 41.98
CA MET A 123 -8.74 -11.84 42.39
C MET A 123 -7.64 -11.56 41.37
N VAL A 124 -7.00 -12.58 40.78
CA VAL A 124 -5.99 -12.41 39.72
C VAL A 124 -6.59 -11.69 38.52
N ARG A 125 -7.69 -12.21 37.95
CA ARG A 125 -8.31 -11.62 36.74
C ARG A 125 -8.76 -10.18 36.96
N ARG A 126 -9.46 -9.89 38.07
CA ARG A 126 -9.90 -8.53 38.42
C ARG A 126 -8.72 -7.58 38.66
N THR A 127 -7.63 -8.06 39.26
CA THR A 127 -6.45 -7.22 39.55
C THR A 127 -5.68 -6.88 38.27
N VAL A 128 -5.53 -7.82 37.33
CA VAL A 128 -4.97 -7.54 36.00
C VAL A 128 -5.81 -6.48 35.26
N ALA A 129 -7.14 -6.66 35.20
CA ALA A 129 -8.03 -5.67 34.58
C ALA A 129 -7.93 -4.28 35.25
N ARG A 130 -7.77 -4.24 36.58
CA ARG A 130 -7.58 -2.98 37.33
C ARG A 130 -6.22 -2.34 37.08
N TYR A 131 -5.12 -3.10 37.04
CA TYR A 131 -3.77 -2.57 36.80
C TYR A 131 -3.60 -1.96 35.40
N LEU A 132 -4.20 -2.56 34.37
CA LEU A 132 -4.23 -1.98 33.03
C LEU A 132 -4.97 -0.64 33.03
N ASN A 133 -6.19 -0.62 33.59
CA ASN A 133 -6.99 0.60 33.74
C ASN A 133 -6.30 1.67 34.62
N LEU A 134 -5.56 1.27 35.65
CA LEU A 134 -4.77 2.16 36.51
C LEU A 134 -3.61 2.79 35.72
N ALA A 135 -2.82 2.00 34.97
CA ALA A 135 -1.75 2.52 34.12
C ALA A 135 -2.28 3.54 33.09
N GLN A 136 -3.38 3.21 32.43
CA GLN A 136 -4.06 4.13 31.50
C GLN A 136 -4.60 5.39 32.21
N THR A 137 -5.21 5.25 33.39
CA THR A 137 -5.72 6.41 34.16
C THR A 137 -4.60 7.32 34.64
N LEU A 138 -3.44 6.77 35.05
CA LEU A 138 -2.26 7.56 35.42
C LEU A 138 -1.74 8.38 34.23
N VAL A 139 -1.63 7.80 33.03
CA VAL A 139 -1.24 8.52 31.81
C VAL A 139 -2.27 9.59 31.44
N LEU A 140 -3.54 9.20 31.32
CA LEU A 140 -4.61 10.11 30.88
C LEU A 140 -4.81 11.29 31.85
N ARG A 141 -4.64 11.09 33.16
CA ARG A 141 -4.67 12.17 34.15
C ARG A 141 -3.53 13.17 33.95
N ASP A 142 -2.36 12.72 33.50
CA ASP A 142 -1.19 13.60 33.36
C ASP A 142 -1.23 14.41 32.05
N ILE A 143 -1.91 13.91 31.00
CA ILE A 143 -2.01 14.58 29.68
C ILE A 143 -3.38 15.20 29.35
N SER A 144 -4.48 14.74 29.95
CA SER A 144 -5.84 15.26 29.69
C SER A 144 -6.32 16.16 30.83
N SER A 145 -6.67 17.41 30.48
CA SER A 145 -7.22 18.37 31.45
C SER A 145 -8.55 17.91 32.07
N ALA A 146 -9.44 17.32 31.27
CA ALA A 146 -10.71 16.77 31.73
C ALA A 146 -10.54 15.62 32.74
N VAL A 147 -9.50 14.78 32.56
CA VAL A 147 -9.19 13.69 33.51
C VAL A 147 -8.42 14.21 34.72
N LYS A 148 -7.53 15.20 34.56
CA LYS A 148 -6.83 15.84 35.67
C LYS A 148 -7.78 16.53 36.65
N LYS A 149 -8.90 17.09 36.17
CA LYS A 149 -9.98 17.64 37.01
C LYS A 149 -10.78 16.55 37.73
N ARG A 150 -10.98 15.37 37.10
CA ARG A 150 -11.64 14.22 37.74
C ARG A 150 -10.77 13.56 38.82
N PHE A 151 -9.45 13.47 38.60
CA PHE A 151 -8.51 12.88 39.55
C PHE A 151 -7.32 13.83 39.85
N PRO A 152 -7.50 14.91 40.64
CA PRO A 152 -6.42 15.88 40.90
C PRO A 152 -5.23 15.27 41.64
N THR A 153 -5.48 14.50 42.71
CA THR A 153 -4.48 13.82 43.56
C THR A 153 -4.50 12.30 43.38
N ILE A 154 -3.47 11.60 43.88
CA ILE A 154 -3.44 10.13 43.90
C ILE A 154 -4.53 9.56 44.84
N GLU A 155 -4.85 10.25 45.92
CA GLU A 155 -5.93 9.86 46.87
C GLU A 155 -7.27 9.71 46.15
N MET A 156 -7.57 10.59 45.17
CA MET A 156 -8.79 10.51 44.37
C MET A 156 -8.82 9.28 43.44
N VAL A 157 -7.65 8.78 43.02
CA VAL A 157 -7.50 7.52 42.26
C VAL A 157 -7.77 6.30 43.16
N ILE A 158 -7.44 6.39 44.44
CA ILE A 158 -7.73 5.36 45.47
C ILE A 158 -9.21 5.37 45.85
N GLN A 159 -9.78 6.54 46.15
CA GLN A 159 -11.22 6.70 46.45
C GLN A 159 -12.10 6.26 45.28
N SER A 160 -11.59 6.33 44.04
CA SER A 160 -12.26 5.84 42.83
C SER A 160 -12.02 4.35 42.53
N GLY A 161 -11.32 3.62 43.40
CA GLY A 161 -11.16 2.16 43.32
C GLY A 161 -10.15 1.64 42.28
N PHE A 162 -9.29 2.49 41.71
CA PHE A 162 -8.26 2.05 40.77
C PHE A 162 -6.99 1.53 41.47
N MET A 163 -6.64 2.08 42.64
CA MET A 163 -5.45 1.75 43.43
C MET A 163 -5.83 1.48 44.89
N ASN A 164 -5.13 0.57 45.57
CA ASN A 164 -5.29 0.31 47.02
C ASN A 164 -4.25 1.07 47.86
N GLU A 165 -4.50 1.24 49.17
CA GLU A 165 -3.54 1.91 50.08
C GLU A 165 -2.18 1.21 50.17
N GLU A 166 -2.14 -0.13 50.17
CA GLU A 166 -0.88 -0.89 50.16
C GLU A 166 -0.12 -0.76 48.83
N GLU A 167 -0.85 -0.55 47.73
CA GLU A 167 -0.25 -0.28 46.41
C GLU A 167 0.29 1.15 46.33
N LEU A 168 -0.33 2.11 47.02
CA LEU A 168 0.22 3.46 47.15
C LEU A 168 1.60 3.42 47.81
N LYS A 169 1.74 2.68 48.92
CA LYS A 169 3.03 2.54 49.62
C LYS A 169 4.11 2.02 48.68
N GLN A 170 3.86 0.92 47.97
CA GLN A 170 4.80 0.37 46.98
C GLN A 170 5.07 1.33 45.81
N TYR A 171 4.05 2.08 45.37
CA TYR A 171 4.19 3.10 44.32
C TYR A 171 5.05 4.28 44.79
N GLU A 172 4.99 4.67 46.07
CA GLU A 172 5.77 5.77 46.65
C GLU A 172 7.20 5.36 47.06
N GLU A 173 7.38 4.12 47.53
CA GLU A 173 8.70 3.51 47.80
C GLU A 173 9.61 3.56 46.56
N VAL A 174 9.05 3.44 45.35
CA VAL A 174 9.79 3.65 44.09
C VAL A 174 10.11 5.13 43.90
N LYS A 175 11.30 5.52 44.39
CA LYS A 175 11.93 6.82 44.20
C LYS A 175 12.36 7.01 42.73
N CYS A 176 11.49 7.62 41.94
CA CYS A 176 11.75 7.98 40.55
C CYS A 176 11.27 9.42 40.27
N LEU A 177 12.02 10.16 39.45
CA LEU A 177 11.68 11.52 39.02
C LEU A 177 10.79 11.56 37.76
N HIS A 178 10.55 10.42 37.12
CA HIS A 178 9.78 10.29 35.88
C HIS A 178 8.37 9.73 36.13
N HIS A 179 7.47 9.84 35.15
CA HIS A 179 6.09 9.34 35.27
C HIS A 179 6.07 7.83 35.56
N LYS A 180 5.55 7.44 36.72
CA LYS A 180 5.52 6.05 37.24
C LYS A 180 4.38 5.18 36.67
N TYR A 181 3.82 5.55 35.51
CA TYR A 181 2.69 4.85 34.89
C TYR A 181 2.98 3.39 34.47
N TRP A 182 4.27 3.04 34.35
CA TRP A 182 4.76 1.69 34.04
C TRP A 182 4.72 0.75 35.25
N ILE A 183 4.60 1.26 36.48
CA ILE A 183 4.60 0.42 37.69
C ILE A 183 3.42 -0.58 37.71
N PRO A 184 2.15 -0.19 37.47
CA PRO A 184 1.06 -1.15 37.37
C PRO A 184 1.22 -2.16 36.22
N ILE A 185 1.90 -1.79 35.12
CA ILE A 185 2.22 -2.72 34.04
C ILE A 185 3.22 -3.79 34.53
N GLN A 186 4.29 -3.38 35.23
CA GLN A 186 5.22 -4.32 35.85
C GLN A 186 4.50 -5.22 36.88
N TRP A 187 3.64 -4.66 37.74
CA TRP A 187 2.83 -5.45 38.68
C TRP A 187 1.92 -6.45 37.96
N CYS A 188 1.34 -6.08 36.81
CA CYS A 188 0.51 -6.95 35.99
C CYS A 188 1.30 -8.15 35.43
N CYS A 189 2.47 -7.92 34.81
CA CYS A 189 3.34 -8.99 34.34
C CYS A 189 3.83 -9.86 35.50
N THR A 190 4.24 -9.25 36.62
CA THR A 190 4.67 -9.97 37.84
C THR A 190 3.57 -10.87 38.40
N LEU A 191 2.32 -10.39 38.40
CA LEU A 191 1.15 -11.14 38.86
C LEU A 191 0.83 -12.33 37.94
N LEU A 192 0.95 -12.18 36.61
CA LEU A 192 0.77 -13.29 35.67
C LEU A 192 1.90 -14.34 35.79
N CYS A 193 3.15 -13.91 35.92
CA CYS A 193 4.27 -14.81 36.20
C CYS A 193 4.10 -15.57 37.53
N LYS A 194 3.50 -14.92 38.56
CA LYS A 194 3.13 -15.61 39.81
C LYS A 194 1.98 -16.59 39.58
N ALA A 195 0.92 -16.20 38.87
CA ALA A 195 -0.21 -17.07 38.57
C ALA A 195 0.22 -18.33 37.79
N ARG A 196 1.19 -18.20 36.87
CA ARG A 196 1.82 -19.34 36.18
C ARG A 196 2.59 -20.25 37.14
N LYS A 197 3.41 -19.70 38.03
CA LYS A 197 4.11 -20.47 39.09
C LYS A 197 3.18 -21.15 40.09
N GLU A 198 1.95 -20.64 40.23
CA GLU A 198 0.88 -21.22 41.05
C GLU A 198 -0.07 -22.12 40.23
N SER A 199 0.31 -22.50 39.00
CA SER A 199 -0.43 -23.36 38.08
C SER A 199 -1.86 -22.88 37.72
N LEU A 200 -2.16 -21.60 37.90
CA LEU A 200 -3.41 -20.97 37.46
C LEU A 200 -3.43 -20.68 35.94
N ILE A 201 -2.29 -20.84 35.26
CA ILE A 201 -2.11 -20.74 33.81
C ILE A 201 -1.40 -22.03 33.37
N GLU A 202 -2.01 -22.75 32.43
CA GLU A 202 -1.57 -24.10 32.01
C GLU A 202 -0.17 -24.13 31.38
N ASN A 203 0.09 -23.20 30.45
CA ASN A 203 1.19 -23.27 29.49
C ASN A 203 1.91 -21.92 29.39
N ASP A 204 3.24 -21.93 29.28
CA ASP A 204 4.05 -20.71 29.18
C ASP A 204 3.82 -19.94 27.86
N LEU A 205 3.37 -20.61 26.80
CA LEU A 205 2.92 -19.97 25.56
C LEU A 205 1.77 -18.96 25.80
N LEU A 206 0.81 -19.31 26.67
CA LEU A 206 -0.31 -18.43 27.04
C LEU A 206 0.16 -17.24 27.88
N LEU A 207 1.16 -17.45 28.75
CA LEU A 207 1.78 -16.38 29.52
C LEU A 207 2.52 -15.39 28.61
N ASN A 208 3.33 -15.89 27.68
CA ASN A 208 4.09 -15.06 26.74
C ASN A 208 3.16 -14.20 25.89
N GLN A 209 2.11 -14.81 25.30
CA GLN A 209 1.12 -14.07 24.52
C GLN A 209 0.46 -12.94 25.34
N MET A 210 0.06 -13.20 26.58
CA MET A 210 -0.48 -12.15 27.46
C MET A 210 0.56 -11.05 27.77
N ILE A 211 1.82 -11.39 27.97
CA ILE A 211 2.90 -10.43 28.24
C ILE A 211 3.16 -9.54 27.01
N ASP A 212 3.27 -10.12 25.82
CA ASP A 212 3.44 -9.38 24.56
C ASP A 212 2.29 -8.40 24.33
N ASP A 213 1.07 -8.84 24.61
CA ASP A 213 -0.13 -8.01 24.45
C ASP A 213 -0.22 -6.87 25.48
N ILE A 214 0.28 -7.09 26.70
CA ILE A 214 0.49 -6.05 27.71
C ILE A 214 1.63 -5.10 27.32
N MET A 215 2.71 -5.58 26.70
CA MET A 215 3.81 -4.76 26.21
C MET A 215 3.39 -3.86 25.03
N ASN A 216 2.54 -4.37 24.15
CA ASN A 216 1.90 -3.58 23.09
C ASN A 216 0.99 -2.48 23.68
N TYR A 217 0.17 -2.80 24.70
CA TYR A 217 -0.64 -1.80 25.40
C TYR A 217 0.21 -0.74 26.12
N ARG A 218 1.31 -1.14 26.78
CA ARG A 218 2.32 -0.22 27.34
C ARG A 218 2.94 0.69 26.27
N GLN A 219 3.18 0.17 25.06
CA GLN A 219 3.73 0.95 23.96
C GLN A 219 2.73 2.01 23.47
N ASN A 220 1.44 1.67 23.33
CA ASN A 220 0.40 2.65 22.99
C ASN A 220 0.31 3.77 24.05
N LEU A 221 0.35 3.42 25.34
CA LEU A 221 0.40 4.40 26.43
C LEU A 221 1.67 5.28 26.39
N MET A 222 2.83 4.74 26.00
CA MET A 222 4.04 5.53 25.76
C MET A 222 3.88 6.48 24.57
N MET A 223 3.21 6.05 23.49
CA MET A 223 2.96 6.92 22.34
C MET A 223 2.06 8.11 22.70
N LEU A 224 1.05 7.94 23.56
CA LEU A 224 0.25 9.07 24.08
C LEU A 224 1.13 10.13 24.79
N LEU A 225 2.05 9.69 25.66
CA LEU A 225 3.01 10.58 26.34
C LEU A 225 3.97 11.25 25.35
N ASN A 226 4.44 10.52 24.33
CA ASN A 226 5.30 11.07 23.28
C ASN A 226 4.58 12.12 22.43
N TYR A 227 3.29 11.93 22.12
CA TYR A 227 2.50 12.94 21.41
C TYR A 227 2.29 14.19 22.27
N ASP A 228 1.96 14.05 23.56
CA ASP A 228 1.83 15.20 24.47
C ASP A 228 3.13 16.00 24.57
N TRP A 229 4.23 15.33 24.96
CA TRP A 229 5.56 15.92 25.14
C TRP A 229 6.10 16.54 23.86
N ILE A 230 5.99 15.84 22.72
CA ILE A 230 6.45 16.32 21.41
C ILE A 230 5.25 16.82 20.61
N SER A 231 4.76 17.99 21.02
CA SER A 231 3.76 18.75 20.28
C SER A 231 4.27 19.27 18.91
N VAL A 232 3.34 19.68 18.04
CA VAL A 232 3.68 20.28 16.73
C VAL A 232 4.65 21.47 16.94
N PRO A 233 5.77 21.56 16.19
CA PRO A 233 6.78 22.60 16.41
C PRO A 233 6.18 24.00 16.43
N LEU A 234 6.41 24.73 17.54
CA LEU A 234 5.81 26.05 17.81
C LEU A 234 5.99 27.03 16.65
N VAL A 235 7.15 27.00 15.98
CA VAL A 235 7.46 27.83 14.81
C VAL A 235 6.52 27.59 13.63
N TYR A 236 6.05 26.35 13.40
CA TYR A 236 5.08 26.06 12.33
C TYR A 236 3.71 26.63 12.67
N THR A 237 3.23 26.42 13.90
CA THR A 237 1.98 27.04 14.40
C THR A 237 2.05 28.56 14.28
N GLN A 238 3.15 29.18 14.73
CA GLN A 238 3.38 30.63 14.62
C GLN A 238 3.38 31.11 13.16
N VAL A 239 4.11 30.46 12.26
CA VAL A 239 4.17 30.85 10.83
C VAL A 239 2.79 30.78 10.17
N VAL A 240 2.00 29.74 10.46
CA VAL A 240 0.64 29.59 9.93
C VAL A 240 -0.29 30.67 10.49
N THR A 241 -0.29 30.90 11.81
CA THR A 241 -1.08 31.97 12.44
C THR A 241 -0.68 33.35 11.91
N ILE A 242 0.61 33.65 11.78
CA ILE A 242 1.12 34.92 11.24
C ILE A 242 0.69 35.11 9.78
N ALA A 243 0.73 34.05 8.96
CA ALA A 243 0.26 34.13 7.57
C ALA A 243 -1.24 34.46 7.49
N VAL A 244 -2.09 33.78 8.28
CA VAL A 244 -3.54 34.00 8.31
C VAL A 244 -3.89 35.36 8.90
N TYR A 245 -3.33 35.71 10.05
CA TYR A 245 -3.66 36.96 10.76
C TYR A 245 -3.08 38.16 10.00
N GLY A 246 -1.89 38.02 9.40
CA GLY A 246 -1.30 39.04 8.51
C GLY A 246 -2.12 39.25 7.24
N PHE A 247 -2.61 38.17 6.61
CA PHE A 247 -3.57 38.27 5.49
C PHE A 247 -4.85 39.00 5.91
N PHE A 248 -5.45 38.65 7.07
CA PHE A 248 -6.68 39.30 7.50
C PHE A 248 -6.46 40.76 7.95
N ALA A 249 -5.35 41.08 8.60
CA ALA A 249 -4.97 42.46 8.93
C ALA A 249 -4.78 43.32 7.67
N ALA A 250 -4.10 42.81 6.64
CA ALA A 250 -4.00 43.50 5.35
C ALA A 250 -5.35 43.59 4.63
N SER A 251 -6.23 42.58 4.78
CA SER A 251 -7.57 42.58 4.17
C SER A 251 -8.53 43.62 4.76
N LEU A 252 -8.38 43.99 6.05
CA LEU A 252 -9.18 45.05 6.70
C LEU A 252 -9.02 46.40 5.98
N MET A 253 -7.84 46.66 5.41
CA MET A 253 -7.58 47.80 4.53
C MET A 253 -7.95 47.49 3.08
N ALA A 254 -7.39 46.41 2.51
CA ALA A 254 -7.46 46.10 1.09
C ALA A 254 -8.88 45.86 0.52
N ARG A 255 -9.86 45.53 1.37
CA ARG A 255 -11.23 45.17 0.96
C ARG A 255 -12.25 46.23 1.34
N GLN A 256 -11.81 47.45 1.62
CA GLN A 256 -12.70 48.59 1.88
C GLN A 256 -13.38 49.04 0.58
N TYR A 257 -14.68 49.31 0.64
CA TYR A 257 -15.39 49.89 -0.50
C TYR A 257 -14.97 51.36 -0.69
N LEU A 258 -14.22 51.61 -1.76
CA LEU A 258 -13.75 52.93 -2.18
C LEU A 258 -14.84 53.69 -2.93
N ASN A 259 -14.72 55.01 -3.04
CA ASN A 259 -15.66 55.89 -3.73
C ASN A 259 -15.83 55.49 -5.22
N PRO A 260 -17.02 55.00 -5.66
CA PRO A 260 -17.24 54.54 -7.03
C PRO A 260 -17.03 55.62 -8.09
N SER A 261 -17.24 56.90 -7.77
CA SER A 261 -17.04 58.01 -8.71
C SER A 261 -15.59 58.15 -9.20
N LYS A 262 -14.62 57.59 -8.50
CA LYS A 262 -13.20 57.56 -8.92
C LYS A 262 -12.87 56.41 -9.89
N ASN A 263 -13.80 55.47 -10.11
CA ASN A 263 -13.69 54.37 -11.09
C ASN A 263 -12.37 53.56 -11.00
N TYR A 264 -11.89 53.28 -9.79
CA TYR A 264 -10.72 52.43 -9.60
C TYR A 264 -11.02 50.99 -10.07
N PRO A 265 -10.09 50.32 -10.80
CA PRO A 265 -10.28 48.94 -11.24
C PRO A 265 -10.73 48.01 -10.09
N GLY A 266 -11.78 47.23 -10.32
CA GLY A 266 -12.39 46.34 -9.33
C GLY A 266 -13.34 47.02 -8.32
N HIS A 267 -13.30 48.34 -8.17
CA HIS A 267 -13.97 49.09 -7.09
C HIS A 267 -15.15 49.95 -7.58
N ASN A 268 -15.89 49.47 -8.57
CA ASN A 268 -17.00 50.20 -9.21
C ASN A 268 -18.35 50.08 -8.46
N VAL A 269 -18.41 49.29 -7.38
CA VAL A 269 -19.65 48.99 -6.64
C VAL A 269 -19.37 49.01 -5.14
N ASP A 270 -20.19 49.74 -4.39
CA ASP A 270 -20.19 49.76 -2.92
C ASP A 270 -21.40 48.97 -2.40
N LEU A 271 -21.14 47.92 -1.61
CA LEU A 271 -22.17 47.10 -0.97
C LEU A 271 -22.27 47.32 0.55
N TYR A 272 -21.44 48.21 1.12
CA TYR A 272 -21.23 48.46 2.56
C TYR A 272 -20.71 47.26 3.37
N VAL A 273 -21.24 46.05 3.15
CA VAL A 273 -20.88 44.80 3.82
C VAL A 273 -20.10 43.90 2.85
N PRO A 274 -18.86 43.47 3.18
CA PRO A 274 -17.98 42.78 2.24
C PRO A 274 -18.27 41.27 2.21
N ILE A 275 -19.45 40.87 1.73
CA ILE A 275 -19.99 39.50 1.82
C ILE A 275 -18.98 38.42 1.39
N PHE A 276 -18.29 38.60 0.27
CA PHE A 276 -17.28 37.62 -0.20
C PHE A 276 -16.01 37.59 0.66
N THR A 277 -15.63 38.70 1.31
CA THR A 277 -14.54 38.71 2.30
C THR A 277 -14.97 38.01 3.59
N ILE A 278 -16.24 38.11 4.00
CA ILE A 278 -16.80 37.34 5.13
C ILE A 278 -16.78 35.84 4.81
N LEU A 279 -17.14 35.43 3.59
CA LEU A 279 -17.01 34.03 3.16
C LEU A 279 -15.54 33.56 3.15
N GLN A 280 -14.61 34.38 2.67
CA GLN A 280 -13.17 34.09 2.75
C GLN A 280 -12.66 34.01 4.20
N PHE A 281 -13.21 34.81 5.12
CA PHE A 281 -12.97 34.71 6.55
C PHE A 281 -13.43 33.35 7.11
N VAL A 282 -14.69 32.97 6.84
CA VAL A 282 -15.23 31.67 7.27
C VAL A 282 -14.37 30.51 6.73
N PHE A 283 -13.92 30.57 5.47
CA PHE A 283 -13.07 29.52 4.91
C PHE A 283 -11.66 29.47 5.54
N TYR A 284 -10.87 30.56 5.52
CA TYR A 284 -9.48 30.49 6.00
C TYR A 284 -9.37 30.51 7.53
N MET A 285 -10.14 31.35 8.23
CA MET A 285 -10.14 31.37 9.69
C MET A 285 -10.77 30.09 10.25
N GLY A 286 -11.82 29.57 9.61
CA GLY A 286 -12.44 28.31 10.01
C GLY A 286 -11.53 27.10 9.79
N TRP A 287 -10.79 27.06 8.69
CA TRP A 287 -9.82 25.99 8.42
C TRP A 287 -8.61 26.06 9.35
N LEU A 288 -8.20 27.26 9.81
CA LEU A 288 -7.26 27.41 10.93
C LEU A 288 -7.87 26.93 12.26
N LYS A 289 -9.13 27.28 12.55
CA LYS A 289 -9.82 26.81 13.76
C LYS A 289 -9.98 25.28 13.82
N VAL A 290 -10.12 24.61 12.67
CA VAL A 290 -10.08 23.13 12.60
C VAL A 290 -8.72 22.57 13.06
N ALA A 291 -7.60 23.25 12.78
CA ALA A 291 -6.32 22.83 13.38
C ALA A 291 -6.25 23.18 14.88
N GLU A 292 -6.73 24.36 15.27
CA GLU A 292 -6.76 24.81 16.67
C GLU A 292 -7.52 23.83 17.58
N SER A 293 -8.70 23.36 17.15
CA SER A 293 -9.54 22.40 17.88
C SER A 293 -9.14 20.93 17.74
N LEU A 294 -8.05 20.61 17.03
CA LEU A 294 -7.57 19.22 16.84
C LEU A 294 -6.11 19.03 17.26
N ILE A 295 -5.39 20.09 17.64
CA ILE A 295 -3.97 20.02 18.03
C ILE A 295 -3.74 19.28 19.36
N ASN A 296 -4.71 19.37 20.29
CA ASN A 296 -4.78 18.60 21.53
C ASN A 296 -6.21 18.08 21.77
N PRO A 297 -6.58 16.89 21.27
CA PRO A 297 -7.94 16.34 21.40
C PRO A 297 -8.25 15.74 22.79
N LEU A 298 -7.44 16.03 23.80
CA LEU A 298 -7.57 15.56 25.18
C LEU A 298 -7.99 16.71 26.12
N GLY A 299 -8.50 17.80 25.55
CA GLY A 299 -8.97 19.01 26.22
C GLY A 299 -10.40 18.89 26.76
N GLU A 300 -11.20 19.91 26.45
CA GLU A 300 -12.59 20.12 26.89
C GLU A 300 -13.47 20.79 25.81
N ASP A 301 -13.01 20.84 24.56
CA ASP A 301 -13.80 21.38 23.44
C ASP A 301 -14.92 20.42 23.01
N ASP A 302 -15.92 20.93 22.28
CA ASP A 302 -17.16 20.21 21.95
C ASP A 302 -16.96 18.82 21.30
N ASP A 303 -15.83 18.65 20.59
CA ASP A 303 -15.47 17.52 19.72
C ASP A 303 -14.21 16.74 20.18
N ASP A 304 -13.59 17.19 21.27
CA ASP A 304 -12.51 16.47 21.97
C ASP A 304 -12.98 15.09 22.44
N PHE A 305 -12.05 14.17 22.66
CA PHE A 305 -12.40 12.80 23.03
C PHE A 305 -13.04 12.75 24.43
N GLU A 306 -14.13 11.98 24.60
CA GLU A 306 -14.81 11.75 25.88
C GLU A 306 -13.97 10.81 26.79
N ILE A 307 -12.74 11.22 27.13
CA ILE A 307 -11.77 10.36 27.83
C ILE A 307 -12.31 9.89 29.19
N ASN A 308 -13.06 10.73 29.90
CA ASN A 308 -13.70 10.36 31.16
C ASN A 308 -14.72 9.21 31.01
N TYR A 309 -15.42 9.12 29.88
CA TYR A 309 -16.28 7.98 29.56
C TYR A 309 -15.45 6.73 29.22
N ILE A 310 -14.36 6.86 28.46
CA ILE A 310 -13.50 5.74 28.09
C ILE A 310 -12.88 5.09 29.35
N VAL A 311 -12.37 5.88 30.30
CA VAL A 311 -11.83 5.39 31.58
C VAL A 311 -12.88 4.59 32.37
N GLU A 312 -14.10 5.10 32.46
CA GLU A 312 -15.19 4.48 33.22
C GLU A 312 -15.70 3.19 32.55
N ARG A 313 -15.92 3.25 31.23
CA ARG A 313 -16.31 2.12 30.39
C ARG A 313 -15.27 1.00 30.42
N ASN A 314 -13.98 1.33 30.36
CA ASN A 314 -12.90 0.34 30.37
C ASN A 314 -12.73 -0.34 31.75
N LEU A 315 -13.01 0.37 32.84
CA LEU A 315 -13.07 -0.21 34.19
C LEU A 315 -14.28 -1.17 34.31
N GLN A 316 -15.47 -0.71 33.92
CA GLN A 316 -16.70 -1.49 34.02
C GLN A 316 -16.66 -2.74 33.13
N ALA A 317 -16.34 -2.59 31.83
CA ALA A 317 -16.24 -3.71 30.90
C ALA A 317 -15.14 -4.68 31.33
N GLY A 318 -13.98 -4.18 31.79
CA GLY A 318 -12.90 -5.00 32.32
C GLY A 318 -13.35 -5.88 33.50
N TYR A 319 -14.15 -5.35 34.43
CA TYR A 319 -14.68 -6.15 35.53
C TYR A 319 -15.77 -7.14 35.11
N LEU A 320 -16.67 -6.79 34.18
CA LEU A 320 -17.69 -7.71 33.69
C LEU A 320 -17.07 -8.92 32.95
N ILE A 321 -16.04 -8.68 32.13
CA ILE A 321 -15.30 -9.74 31.41
C ILE A 321 -14.47 -10.60 32.37
N ALA A 322 -13.74 -9.99 33.30
CA ALA A 322 -12.83 -10.70 34.22
C ALA A 322 -13.53 -11.57 35.28
N ASP A 323 -14.81 -11.30 35.55
CA ASP A 323 -15.51 -11.79 36.74
C ASP A 323 -16.91 -12.33 36.43
N GLU A 324 -17.87 -11.45 36.10
CA GLU A 324 -19.28 -11.85 36.01
C GLU A 324 -19.58 -12.79 34.85
N ASN A 325 -18.81 -12.73 33.75
CA ASN A 325 -18.94 -13.64 32.62
C ASN A 325 -17.92 -14.80 32.65
N TYR A 326 -17.05 -14.88 33.66
CA TYR A 326 -16.04 -15.95 33.73
C TYR A 326 -16.69 -17.33 33.81
N GLY A 327 -16.33 -18.22 32.88
CA GLY A 327 -16.85 -19.59 32.79
C GLY A 327 -18.35 -19.69 32.47
N ARG A 328 -19.05 -18.57 32.21
CA ARG A 328 -20.48 -18.55 31.90
C ARG A 328 -20.72 -18.59 30.39
N ILE A 329 -21.05 -19.77 29.88
CA ILE A 329 -21.62 -19.95 28.54
C ILE A 329 -23.13 -20.24 28.65
N PRO A 330 -23.95 -19.84 27.65
CA PRO A 330 -25.29 -20.39 27.48
C PRO A 330 -25.26 -21.93 27.34
N PRO A 331 -26.36 -22.64 27.61
CA PRO A 331 -26.45 -24.07 27.31
C PRO A 331 -26.20 -24.32 25.81
N LEU A 332 -25.46 -25.39 25.51
CA LEU A 332 -25.16 -25.76 24.13
C LEU A 332 -26.37 -26.46 23.50
N GLU A 333 -27.21 -25.67 22.86
CA GLU A 333 -28.37 -26.14 22.09
C GLU A 333 -28.04 -26.27 20.60
N ARG A 334 -28.85 -27.03 19.86
CA ARG A 334 -28.80 -27.03 18.39
C ARG A 334 -29.38 -25.73 17.88
N ASP A 335 -28.72 -25.11 16.92
CA ASP A 335 -29.23 -23.89 16.30
C ASP A 335 -30.45 -24.16 15.41
N ILE A 336 -31.13 -23.08 14.99
CA ILE A 336 -32.38 -23.13 14.21
C ILE A 336 -32.17 -23.85 12.86
N HIS A 337 -30.96 -23.81 12.31
CA HIS A 337 -30.59 -24.34 11.00
C HIS A 337 -29.77 -25.63 11.08
N TRP A 338 -29.73 -26.31 12.23
CA TRP A 338 -28.89 -27.50 12.48
C TRP A 338 -29.03 -28.63 11.45
N ASN A 339 -30.19 -28.77 10.79
CA ASN A 339 -30.43 -29.77 9.73
C ASN A 339 -30.50 -29.15 8.31
N ASP A 340 -30.36 -27.83 8.18
CA ASP A 340 -30.56 -27.13 6.92
C ASP A 340 -29.25 -27.11 6.10
N VAL A 341 -29.29 -27.74 4.92
CA VAL A 341 -28.13 -27.74 3.99
C VAL A 341 -27.83 -26.34 3.43
N GLN A 342 -28.83 -25.45 3.42
CA GLN A 342 -28.72 -24.03 3.05
C GLN A 342 -29.58 -23.20 4.00
N ALA A 343 -28.96 -22.55 4.99
CA ALA A 343 -29.65 -21.72 5.97
C ALA A 343 -30.10 -20.37 5.36
N GLU A 344 -31.41 -20.15 5.26
CA GLU A 344 -31.99 -18.86 4.85
C GLU A 344 -32.38 -18.01 6.06
N ILE A 345 -31.77 -16.83 6.20
CA ILE A 345 -32.05 -15.89 7.30
C ILE A 345 -33.24 -14.99 6.91
N PRO A 346 -34.31 -14.90 7.73
CA PRO A 346 -35.52 -14.17 7.35
C PRO A 346 -35.34 -12.64 7.35
N HIS A 347 -35.80 -11.98 6.29
CA HIS A 347 -35.79 -10.51 6.19
C HIS A 347 -37.04 -9.88 6.83
N THR A 348 -36.86 -8.72 7.46
CA THR A 348 -37.98 -7.89 7.94
C THR A 348 -38.73 -7.24 6.76
N ALA A 349 -39.99 -6.82 6.98
CA ALA A 349 -40.76 -6.08 5.98
C ALA A 349 -40.11 -4.74 5.53
N ALA A 350 -39.17 -4.20 6.32
CA ALA A 350 -38.37 -3.03 5.94
C ALA A 350 -37.09 -3.40 5.16
N SER A 351 -36.48 -4.55 5.45
CA SER A 351 -35.23 -5.00 4.82
C SER A 351 -35.43 -5.87 3.57
N ILE A 352 -36.64 -6.42 3.33
CA ILE A 352 -36.95 -7.21 2.12
C ILE A 352 -36.80 -6.42 0.80
N GLY A 353 -36.87 -5.08 0.86
CA GLY A 353 -36.61 -4.18 -0.27
C GLY A 353 -35.14 -3.79 -0.45
N LEU A 354 -34.27 -4.08 0.52
CA LEU A 354 -32.83 -3.86 0.41
C LEU A 354 -32.27 -4.98 -0.47
N LYS A 355 -31.86 -4.61 -1.69
CA LYS A 355 -31.65 -5.59 -2.74
C LYS A 355 -30.40 -6.44 -2.53
N ASP A 356 -30.59 -7.68 -2.12
CA ASP A 356 -29.53 -8.68 -2.12
C ASP A 356 -29.02 -8.96 -3.54
N ASN A 357 -27.72 -9.07 -3.66
CA ASN A 357 -27.03 -9.49 -4.87
C ASN A 357 -25.84 -10.36 -4.41
N PRO A 358 -26.03 -11.68 -4.19
CA PRO A 358 -24.94 -12.53 -3.74
C PRO A 358 -23.77 -12.46 -4.73
N GLN A 359 -22.55 -12.53 -4.21
CA GLN A 359 -21.32 -12.36 -4.98
C GLN A 359 -20.96 -13.67 -5.71
N ILE A 360 -21.77 -14.05 -6.71
CA ILE A 360 -21.55 -15.24 -7.57
C ILE A 360 -20.33 -15.06 -8.52
N GLY A 361 -19.57 -13.96 -8.37
CA GLY A 361 -18.48 -13.57 -9.27
C GLY A 361 -19.00 -13.03 -10.61
N SER A 362 -18.21 -12.18 -11.30
CA SER A 362 -18.64 -11.58 -12.57
C SER A 362 -18.44 -12.46 -13.81
N ALA A 363 -17.98 -13.71 -13.64
CA ALA A 363 -17.73 -14.66 -14.73
C ALA A 363 -18.70 -15.86 -14.75
N SER A 364 -19.45 -16.12 -13.67
CA SER A 364 -20.43 -17.22 -13.61
C SER A 364 -21.63 -17.02 -14.56
N ALA A 365 -21.88 -15.77 -14.99
CA ALA A 365 -22.87 -15.43 -16.01
C ALA A 365 -22.36 -15.59 -17.46
N ILE A 366 -21.19 -16.21 -17.68
CA ILE A 366 -20.65 -16.48 -19.02
C ILE A 366 -21.13 -17.86 -19.47
N GLU A 367 -22.18 -17.88 -20.28
CA GLU A 367 -22.65 -19.10 -20.96
C GLU A 367 -21.64 -19.53 -22.05
N ILE A 368 -20.88 -20.59 -21.78
CA ILE A 368 -20.03 -21.23 -22.79
C ILE A 368 -20.90 -22.18 -23.62
N LYS A 369 -20.85 -22.06 -24.95
CA LYS A 369 -21.55 -22.98 -25.87
C LYS A 369 -20.95 -24.39 -25.77
N PRO A 370 -21.75 -25.47 -25.89
CA PRO A 370 -21.27 -26.84 -25.70
C PRO A 370 -20.07 -27.19 -26.60
N GLU A 371 -20.10 -26.77 -27.88
CA GLU A 371 -19.01 -26.86 -28.87
C GLU A 371 -17.65 -26.26 -28.41
N LYS A 372 -17.64 -25.49 -27.31
CA LYS A 372 -16.45 -24.86 -26.70
C LYS A 372 -16.32 -25.16 -25.20
N ALA A 373 -17.17 -26.05 -24.67
CA ALA A 373 -17.11 -26.56 -23.30
C ALA A 373 -16.65 -28.02 -23.26
N GLU A 374 -16.47 -28.67 -24.42
CA GLU A 374 -15.78 -29.94 -24.54
C GLU A 374 -14.34 -29.83 -24.01
N LEU A 375 -13.93 -30.82 -23.22
CA LEU A 375 -12.56 -30.92 -22.72
C LEU A 375 -11.63 -31.24 -23.91
N ALA A 376 -10.75 -30.29 -24.25
CA ALA A 376 -9.66 -30.57 -25.16
C ALA A 376 -8.81 -31.73 -24.60
N PRO A 377 -8.38 -32.69 -25.45
CA PRO A 377 -7.51 -33.77 -25.00
C PRO A 377 -6.22 -33.19 -24.42
N SER A 378 -5.76 -33.76 -23.32
CA SER A 378 -4.47 -33.40 -22.71
C SER A 378 -3.34 -34.03 -23.51
N ASP A 379 -2.66 -33.25 -24.35
CA ASP A 379 -1.46 -33.69 -25.04
C ASP A 379 -0.32 -33.94 -24.04
N GLY A 380 0.01 -35.21 -23.85
CA GLY A 380 1.09 -35.69 -22.98
C GLY A 380 1.17 -37.22 -23.06
N GLU A 381 2.24 -37.84 -23.58
CA GLU A 381 3.45 -37.29 -24.23
C GLU A 381 3.84 -38.18 -25.42
N GLU A 382 4.89 -37.84 -26.18
CA GLU A 382 5.53 -38.77 -27.11
C GLU A 382 6.34 -39.87 -26.38
N THR A 383 5.68 -40.71 -25.58
CA THR A 383 6.24 -42.02 -25.21
C THR A 383 6.17 -42.95 -26.43
N SER A 384 7.12 -42.79 -27.35
CA SER A 384 7.11 -43.54 -28.60
C SER A 384 7.31 -45.05 -28.35
N LYS A 385 6.34 -45.84 -28.84
CA LYS A 385 6.36 -47.30 -28.99
C LYS A 385 6.61 -48.14 -27.72
N HIS A 386 5.53 -48.42 -26.98
CA HIS A 386 5.30 -49.79 -26.51
C HIS A 386 3.81 -50.19 -26.48
N GLU A 387 3.12 -50.08 -27.62
CA GLU A 387 1.96 -50.92 -27.84
C GLU A 387 2.40 -52.39 -27.93
N ASP A 388 2.07 -53.18 -26.91
CA ASP A 388 1.78 -54.62 -27.05
C ASP A 388 1.17 -55.22 -25.76
N GLY A 389 1.40 -54.60 -24.60
CA GLY A 389 0.94 -55.12 -23.30
C GLY A 389 -0.58 -54.98 -23.04
N LEU A 390 -1.12 -53.76 -23.08
CA LEU A 390 -2.47 -53.47 -22.54
C LEU A 390 -3.64 -53.84 -23.48
N SER A 391 -3.37 -54.24 -24.72
CA SER A 391 -4.40 -54.63 -25.71
C SER A 391 -5.23 -55.85 -25.30
N ARG A 392 -4.74 -56.66 -24.34
CA ARG A 392 -5.43 -57.84 -23.82
C ARG A 392 -6.47 -57.51 -22.74
N PHE A 393 -6.22 -56.55 -21.86
CA PHE A 393 -7.09 -56.30 -20.69
C PHE A 393 -8.43 -55.62 -21.05
N ARG A 394 -8.46 -54.69 -22.00
CA ARG A 394 -9.72 -54.02 -22.43
C ARG A 394 -10.68 -54.92 -23.21
N LYS A 395 -10.23 -56.06 -23.74
CA LYS A 395 -11.12 -57.02 -24.44
C LYS A 395 -11.93 -57.91 -23.49
N VAL A 396 -11.44 -58.16 -22.26
CA VAL A 396 -12.12 -59.01 -21.28
C VAL A 396 -13.28 -58.27 -20.59
N SER A 397 -13.03 -57.03 -20.13
CA SER A 397 -14.06 -56.27 -19.39
C SER A 397 -15.27 -55.89 -20.24
N LYS A 398 -15.08 -55.57 -21.53
CA LYS A 398 -16.21 -55.21 -22.41
C LYS A 398 -17.11 -56.41 -22.76
N ALA A 399 -16.55 -57.62 -22.85
CA ALA A 399 -17.32 -58.85 -23.06
C ALA A 399 -18.23 -59.22 -21.86
N LEU A 400 -17.95 -58.70 -20.66
CA LEU A 400 -18.72 -58.96 -19.45
C LEU A 400 -19.94 -58.05 -19.25
N MET A 401 -20.07 -56.95 -20.01
CA MET A 401 -21.19 -56.00 -19.87
C MET A 401 -22.21 -56.02 -21.03
N GLU A 402 -21.97 -56.74 -22.12
CA GLU A 402 -22.93 -56.84 -23.24
C GLU A 402 -24.01 -57.92 -23.06
N ASN A 403 -24.03 -58.63 -21.91
CA ASN A 403 -24.90 -59.78 -21.65
C ASN A 403 -26.03 -59.53 -20.64
N THR A 404 -26.85 -58.49 -20.86
CA THR A 404 -28.27 -58.47 -20.42
C THR A 404 -29.08 -57.54 -21.33
N ARG A 405 -29.87 -58.11 -22.26
CA ARG A 405 -30.88 -57.35 -23.01
C ARG A 405 -32.21 -57.31 -22.24
N PRO A 406 -32.99 -56.23 -22.34
CA PRO A 406 -34.22 -56.06 -21.56
C PRO A 406 -35.40 -56.85 -22.14
N LEU A 407 -36.29 -57.32 -21.27
CA LEU A 407 -37.59 -57.88 -21.67
C LEU A 407 -38.71 -57.39 -20.73
N ARG A 408 -39.63 -56.59 -21.28
CA ARG A 408 -40.91 -56.26 -20.66
C ARG A 408 -41.97 -57.30 -21.04
N HIS A 409 -42.75 -57.79 -20.08
CA HIS A 409 -44.18 -58.06 -20.19
C HIS A 409 -44.78 -57.86 -18.76
N PHE A 410 -45.83 -57.04 -18.54
CA PHE A 410 -47.27 -57.34 -18.75
C PHE A 410 -47.69 -58.62 -17.99
N LEU A 411 -48.65 -58.64 -17.05
CA LEU A 411 -49.78 -57.75 -16.67
C LEU A 411 -49.79 -57.49 -15.12
N SER A 412 -50.68 -56.71 -14.48
CA SER A 412 -52.08 -56.32 -14.78
C SER A 412 -52.51 -54.96 -14.18
N SER A 413 -53.79 -54.58 -14.40
CA SER A 413 -54.48 -53.32 -14.04
C SER A 413 -54.91 -53.25 -12.56
N THR A 414 -55.41 -52.15 -11.97
CA THR A 414 -56.27 -51.00 -12.39
C THR A 414 -55.80 -49.72 -11.65
N GLY A 415 -55.99 -48.45 -12.06
CA GLY A 415 -57.15 -47.69 -12.58
C GLY A 415 -57.33 -46.45 -11.65
N SER A 416 -57.74 -45.24 -12.05
CA SER A 416 -58.17 -44.68 -13.35
C SER A 416 -58.22 -43.12 -13.31
N HIS A 417 -58.09 -42.47 -14.48
CA HIS A 417 -58.29 -41.02 -14.78
C HIS A 417 -57.26 -40.02 -14.17
N GLU A 418 -56.50 -39.21 -14.95
CA GLU A 418 -56.84 -38.17 -15.96
C GLU A 418 -57.28 -36.83 -15.33
N ASN A 419 -57.04 -35.62 -15.87
CA ASN A 419 -56.26 -35.13 -17.03
C ASN A 419 -56.03 -33.59 -16.84
N VAL A 420 -55.07 -32.88 -17.46
CA VAL A 420 -53.99 -33.23 -18.42
C VAL A 420 -52.75 -32.33 -18.17
N GLU A 421 -51.78 -32.35 -19.09
CA GLU A 421 -50.43 -31.81 -19.00
C GLU A 421 -50.18 -30.38 -19.54
N SER A 422 -48.92 -29.95 -19.29
CA SER A 422 -48.07 -28.92 -19.92
C SER A 422 -48.17 -28.67 -21.45
N PRO A 423 -47.38 -27.71 -22.01
CA PRO A 423 -46.13 -28.17 -22.67
C PRO A 423 -44.90 -27.24 -22.55
N LEU A 424 -43.75 -27.78 -22.97
CA LEU A 424 -42.46 -27.11 -23.15
C LEU A 424 -42.28 -26.48 -24.55
N SER A 425 -41.17 -25.74 -24.71
CA SER A 425 -40.31 -25.64 -25.92
C SER A 425 -40.47 -24.46 -26.92
N ALA A 426 -39.61 -24.49 -27.95
CA ALA A 426 -39.62 -23.70 -29.20
C ALA A 426 -39.07 -22.25 -29.21
N SER A 427 -37.73 -22.17 -29.16
CA SER A 427 -36.86 -21.23 -29.90
C SER A 427 -37.42 -20.41 -31.07
N ARG A 428 -36.94 -19.15 -31.15
CA ARG A 428 -36.68 -18.32 -32.36
C ARG A 428 -37.86 -17.99 -33.30
N ARG A 429 -38.10 -16.68 -33.45
CA ARG A 429 -37.98 -16.00 -34.76
C ARG A 429 -37.58 -14.53 -34.62
N LYS A 430 -36.89 -14.00 -35.63
CA LYS A 430 -36.55 -12.57 -35.78
C LYS A 430 -37.69 -11.86 -36.54
N LEU A 431 -37.95 -10.60 -36.17
CA LEU A 431 -38.46 -9.44 -36.94
C LEU A 431 -39.20 -8.51 -35.93
N SER A 432 -39.35 -7.20 -36.10
CA SER A 432 -38.52 -6.14 -36.71
C SER A 432 -39.24 -4.80 -36.54
N LYS A 433 -38.50 -3.73 -36.17
CA LYS A 433 -38.81 -2.29 -36.44
C LYS A 433 -40.15 -1.66 -35.94
N GLN A 434 -40.01 -0.36 -35.64
CA GLN A 434 -40.95 0.74 -35.98
C GLN A 434 -42.26 0.99 -35.20
N THR A 435 -42.16 1.98 -34.28
CA THR A 435 -42.96 3.23 -34.24
C THR A 435 -44.46 3.24 -33.89
N ALA A 436 -44.94 4.47 -33.62
CA ALA A 436 -46.26 4.89 -33.11
C ALA A 436 -46.53 4.48 -31.65
N ARG A 437 -46.83 5.39 -30.70
CA ARG A 437 -47.69 6.60 -30.62
C ARG A 437 -49.18 6.30 -30.46
N HIS A 438 -49.76 7.05 -29.51
CA HIS A 438 -51.20 7.28 -29.30
C HIS A 438 -51.99 6.06 -28.81
N ASN A 439 -53.16 6.23 -28.19
CA ASN A 439 -53.70 7.23 -27.24
C ASN A 439 -55.18 6.85 -27.07
N CYS A 440 -55.78 7.16 -25.92
CA CYS A 440 -57.24 7.12 -25.72
C CYS A 440 -57.88 5.70 -25.77
N HIS A 441 -59.03 5.44 -25.15
CA HIS A 441 -59.81 6.20 -24.16
C HIS A 441 -60.60 5.21 -23.25
N GLU A 442 -61.27 5.77 -22.24
CA GLU A 442 -62.63 5.45 -21.73
C GLU A 442 -63.37 4.16 -22.21
N ASP A 443 -64.18 3.45 -21.39
CA ASP A 443 -64.81 3.87 -20.12
C ASP A 443 -65.45 2.70 -19.28
N PHE A 444 -66.25 3.08 -18.28
CA PHE A 444 -67.41 2.38 -17.69
C PHE A 444 -67.22 1.47 -16.47
N SER A 445 -66.68 2.10 -15.43
CA SER A 445 -67.17 2.10 -14.03
C SER A 445 -68.38 1.24 -13.58
N ARG A 446 -68.33 0.80 -12.30
CA ARG A 446 -69.46 1.00 -11.36
C ARG A 446 -69.05 0.89 -9.87
N SER A 447 -69.58 1.83 -9.05
CA SER A 447 -69.92 1.76 -7.59
C SER A 447 -69.04 0.93 -6.61
N ASN A 448 -68.70 1.38 -5.40
CA ASN A 448 -69.22 2.44 -4.51
C ASN A 448 -68.13 2.80 -3.45
N SER A 449 -68.14 3.87 -2.65
CA SER A 449 -69.12 4.94 -2.36
C SER A 449 -68.43 6.19 -1.74
N GLN A 450 -69.13 7.35 -1.75
CA GLN A 450 -69.07 8.52 -0.83
C GLN A 450 -67.69 8.95 -0.22
N ARG A 451 -67.07 10.12 -0.45
CA ARG A 451 -67.54 11.55 -0.62
C ARG A 451 -68.19 12.08 0.67
N SER A 452 -67.86 13.23 1.29
CA SER A 452 -67.16 14.51 0.95
C SER A 452 -66.24 14.99 2.12
N SER A 453 -65.25 15.89 2.05
CA SER A 453 -64.87 17.05 1.20
C SER A 453 -65.33 18.45 1.65
N ARG A 454 -64.42 19.45 1.53
CA ARG A 454 -64.50 20.89 1.92
C ARG A 454 -64.41 21.14 3.44
N ARG A 455 -63.86 22.27 3.93
CA ARG A 455 -63.63 23.61 3.34
C ARG A 455 -62.27 24.19 3.78
N SER A 456 -61.66 25.05 2.97
CA SER A 456 -60.45 25.81 3.34
C SER A 456 -60.79 27.09 4.12
N PHE A 457 -59.94 27.48 5.08
CA PHE A 457 -59.90 28.85 5.61
C PHE A 457 -58.49 29.26 6.08
N ARG A 458 -58.29 30.57 6.26
CA ARG A 458 -57.01 31.30 6.21
C ARG A 458 -56.67 31.95 7.56
N ARG A 459 -55.49 31.69 8.14
CA ARG A 459 -54.82 32.58 9.14
C ARG A 459 -53.33 32.29 9.33
N LYS A 460 -52.64 33.15 10.10
CA LYS A 460 -51.17 33.22 10.24
C LYS A 460 -50.67 32.65 11.59
N ALA A 461 -49.39 32.24 11.59
CA ALA A 461 -48.43 32.30 12.71
C ALA A 461 -48.59 31.33 13.92
N SER A 462 -47.46 31.21 14.65
CA SER A 462 -47.23 30.56 15.96
C SER A 462 -47.71 29.12 16.16
N ALA A 463 -46.77 28.15 16.09
CA ALA A 463 -46.94 26.78 16.57
C ALA A 463 -45.61 26.10 16.98
N ALA A 464 -44.68 26.83 17.61
CA ALA A 464 -43.35 26.33 18.00
C ALA A 464 -43.31 25.68 19.41
N GLU A 465 -44.48 25.33 19.96
CA GLU A 465 -44.67 25.09 21.40
C GLU A 465 -45.36 23.74 21.70
N ARG A 466 -45.16 22.74 20.82
CA ARG A 466 -45.72 21.37 21.00
C ARG A 466 -44.70 20.24 20.88
N SER A 467 -43.41 20.57 20.82
CA SER A 467 -42.31 19.58 20.82
C SER A 467 -41.79 19.25 22.23
N ALA A 468 -42.19 20.01 23.26
CA ALA A 468 -41.73 19.83 24.64
C ALA A 468 -42.43 18.67 25.40
N ASP A 469 -43.66 18.31 25.01
CA ASP A 469 -44.50 17.35 25.76
C ASP A 469 -44.32 15.88 25.36
N VAL A 470 -43.60 15.59 24.27
CA VAL A 470 -43.29 14.21 23.88
C VAL A 470 -42.03 13.71 24.59
N MET A 471 -40.98 14.55 24.70
CA MET A 471 -39.75 14.21 25.42
C MET A 471 -39.95 13.99 26.94
N ARG A 472 -40.99 14.57 27.54
CA ARG A 472 -41.32 14.37 28.96
C ARG A 472 -41.97 13.02 29.31
N LYS A 473 -42.27 12.17 28.32
CA LYS A 473 -42.96 10.88 28.54
C LYS A 473 -42.06 9.63 28.50
N ILE A 474 -40.75 9.79 28.33
CA ILE A 474 -39.78 8.67 28.33
C ILE A 474 -38.84 8.70 29.55
N SER A 475 -38.73 9.83 30.27
CA SER A 475 -37.86 9.94 31.48
C SER A 475 -38.47 9.43 32.79
N ASN A 476 -39.73 8.97 32.79
CA ASN A 476 -40.50 8.73 34.01
C ASN A 476 -41.09 7.31 34.07
N TYR A 477 -40.24 6.28 34.18
CA TYR A 477 -40.73 4.93 34.52
C TYR A 477 -39.87 4.14 35.55
N ASP A 478 -38.54 4.29 35.55
CA ASP A 478 -37.68 3.46 36.43
C ASP A 478 -37.31 4.08 37.80
N ASN A 479 -37.75 5.30 38.10
CA ASN A 479 -37.58 5.92 39.43
C ASN A 479 -38.82 5.70 40.32
N LYS A 480 -39.13 4.44 40.67
CA LYS A 480 -40.15 4.15 41.70
C LYS A 480 -40.01 2.83 42.49
N HIS A 481 -38.81 2.46 42.92
CA HIS A 481 -38.63 1.65 44.15
C HIS A 481 -37.18 1.71 44.61
N LEU A 482 -36.90 2.46 45.70
CA LEU A 482 -35.79 2.32 46.68
C LEU A 482 -35.55 3.66 47.41
N ASP A 483 -36.53 4.14 48.19
CA ASP A 483 -36.29 5.23 49.16
C ASP A 483 -37.21 5.11 50.40
N ASP A 484 -37.31 3.89 50.92
CA ASP A 484 -38.17 3.60 52.09
C ASP A 484 -37.66 2.36 52.87
N ARG A 485 -36.48 2.49 53.51
CA ARG A 485 -36.01 1.75 54.71
C ARG A 485 -34.55 2.06 55.10
N GLN A 486 -34.33 3.23 55.71
CA GLN A 486 -33.28 3.37 56.75
C GLN A 486 -33.95 3.54 58.11
N LYS A 487 -33.72 2.61 59.06
CA LYS A 487 -34.01 2.76 60.51
C LYS A 487 -33.48 1.54 61.29
N GLY A 488 -32.60 1.76 62.28
CA GLY A 488 -31.96 0.70 63.09
C GLY A 488 -30.85 -0.03 62.34
N LEU A 489 -29.56 -0.03 62.69
CA LEU A 489 -28.82 0.38 63.89
C LEU A 489 -28.99 -0.52 65.13
N SER A 490 -28.17 -1.57 65.26
CA SER A 490 -27.40 -1.95 66.48
C SER A 490 -26.64 -3.29 66.39
N ARG A 491 -25.33 -3.23 66.69
CA ARG A 491 -24.48 -4.14 67.52
C ARG A 491 -24.50 -5.69 67.41
N GLU A 492 -23.27 -6.21 67.61
CA GLU A 492 -22.89 -7.47 68.29
C GLU A 492 -23.20 -8.83 67.61
N VAL A 493 -22.55 -9.96 67.95
CA VAL A 493 -21.10 -10.30 68.12
C VAL A 493 -20.98 -11.82 68.38
N SER A 494 -19.95 -12.48 67.81
CA SER A 494 -19.38 -13.79 68.20
C SER A 494 -20.15 -15.12 67.97
N THR A 495 -19.39 -16.22 68.15
CA THR A 495 -19.75 -17.65 68.29
C THR A 495 -20.16 -18.47 67.04
N SER A 496 -19.25 -19.36 66.64
CA SER A 496 -19.57 -20.75 66.28
C SER A 496 -19.73 -21.58 67.57
N PRO A 497 -20.31 -22.82 67.58
CA PRO A 497 -19.54 -24.00 67.15
C PRO A 497 -20.31 -25.27 66.67
N SER A 498 -19.56 -26.17 66.03
CA SER A 498 -19.53 -27.65 66.21
C SER A 498 -20.76 -28.58 66.10
N HIS A 499 -20.58 -29.57 65.20
CA HIS A 499 -20.71 -31.03 65.40
C HIS A 499 -22.03 -31.83 65.30
N ASN A 500 -21.85 -33.05 64.75
CA ASN A 500 -22.68 -34.27 64.86
C ASN A 500 -23.98 -34.32 64.01
N ARG A 501 -24.45 -35.49 63.53
CA ARG A 501 -23.95 -36.88 63.72
C ARG A 501 -24.22 -37.78 62.51
N LEU A 502 -23.47 -38.89 62.46
CA LEU A 502 -23.76 -40.21 61.83
C LEU A 502 -25.18 -40.45 61.28
N GLU A 503 -25.24 -41.13 60.14
CA GLU A 503 -25.74 -42.52 60.15
C GLU A 503 -25.03 -43.42 59.12
N THR A 504 -25.10 -44.72 59.35
CA THR A 504 -24.54 -45.83 58.56
C THR A 504 -25.71 -46.82 58.31
N ILE A 505 -25.69 -47.85 57.46
CA ILE A 505 -24.86 -49.07 57.52
C ILE A 505 -25.28 -50.03 56.38
N THR A 506 -24.30 -50.72 55.76
CA THR A 506 -24.34 -52.04 55.06
C THR A 506 -25.37 -52.31 53.91
N GLU A 507 -25.36 -53.44 53.17
CA GLU A 507 -24.51 -54.66 53.09
C GLU A 507 -24.51 -55.18 51.63
N SER A 508 -23.38 -55.35 50.93
CA SER A 508 -22.67 -56.64 50.67
C SER A 508 -23.22 -57.49 49.48
N LEU A 509 -22.60 -58.58 48.96
CA LEU A 509 -21.54 -59.49 49.45
C LEU A 509 -20.82 -60.22 48.28
N HIS A 510 -19.47 -60.35 48.33
CA HIS A 510 -18.54 -61.25 47.57
C HIS A 510 -18.45 -61.20 46.01
N ARG A 511 -17.32 -61.43 45.28
CA ARG A 511 -16.00 -62.16 45.40
C ARG A 511 -16.00 -63.66 45.02
N PRO A 512 -14.87 -64.28 44.54
CA PRO A 512 -13.55 -63.72 44.17
C PRO A 512 -12.85 -64.33 42.89
N ASP A 513 -11.60 -63.91 42.59
CA ASP A 513 -10.41 -64.60 41.95
C ASP A 513 -10.57 -65.34 40.56
N GLU A 514 -9.55 -65.72 39.76
CA GLU A 514 -8.06 -65.61 39.78
C GLU A 514 -7.44 -65.70 38.33
N ASP A 515 -6.23 -65.14 38.14
CA ASP A 515 -5.07 -65.51 37.29
C ASP A 515 -5.05 -65.95 35.79
N SER A 516 -3.86 -65.68 35.20
CA SER A 516 -3.14 -66.38 34.11
C SER A 516 -3.30 -65.95 32.63
N SER A 517 -2.48 -66.56 31.74
CA SER A 517 -1.93 -65.93 30.52
C SER A 517 -1.41 -66.93 29.45
N VAL A 518 -0.72 -66.39 28.43
CA VAL A 518 0.16 -67.02 27.39
C VAL A 518 -0.50 -67.64 26.13
N ASP A 519 0.24 -67.47 25.01
CA ASP A 519 0.21 -68.13 23.69
C ASP A 519 -0.99 -67.98 22.71
N ALA A 520 -0.85 -68.10 21.37
CA ALA A 520 0.15 -67.70 20.35
C ALA A 520 -0.01 -68.58 19.06
N ALA A 521 0.68 -68.19 17.98
CA ALA A 521 1.04 -68.97 16.77
C ALA A 521 -0.04 -69.32 15.71
N SER A 522 0.25 -69.49 14.40
CA SER A 522 1.14 -68.78 13.40
C SER A 522 1.05 -69.46 11.99
N VAL A 523 1.92 -69.08 11.02
CA VAL A 523 2.29 -69.75 9.73
C VAL A 523 1.31 -69.52 8.54
N ALA A 524 1.68 -69.35 7.26
CA ALA A 524 2.94 -69.42 6.44
C ALA A 524 3.07 -68.17 5.50
N VAL A 525 4.23 -67.60 5.08
CA VAL A 525 5.49 -68.10 4.43
C VAL A 525 5.33 -68.25 2.88
N GLU A 526 6.24 -67.87 1.96
CA GLU A 526 7.71 -67.51 1.91
C GLU A 526 7.94 -66.18 1.11
N GLY A 527 9.09 -65.60 0.71
CA GLY A 527 10.58 -65.82 0.72
C GLY A 527 11.28 -64.47 0.33
N GLN A 528 12.57 -64.15 0.55
CA GLN A 528 13.88 -64.63 -0.01
C GLN A 528 14.10 -64.37 -1.53
N GLU A 529 15.24 -63.89 -2.09
CA GLU A 529 16.58 -63.45 -1.58
C GLU A 529 17.34 -62.57 -2.66
N VAL A 530 18.01 -61.44 -2.36
CA VAL A 530 19.48 -61.18 -2.14
C VAL A 530 20.41 -60.83 -3.36
N ARG A 531 21.39 -59.91 -3.13
CA ARG A 531 22.67 -59.56 -3.85
C ARG A 531 22.73 -58.69 -5.13
N THR A 532 23.09 -57.41 -4.93
CA THR A 532 24.32 -56.65 -5.36
C THR A 532 25.13 -56.98 -6.64
N MET A 533 25.80 -55.92 -7.17
CA MET A 533 26.94 -55.86 -8.13
C MET A 533 26.60 -56.05 -9.64
N ALA A 534 27.34 -55.48 -10.62
CA ALA A 534 28.27 -54.33 -10.66
C ALA A 534 28.64 -53.96 -12.14
N MET A 535 29.24 -52.79 -12.35
CA MET A 535 30.18 -52.40 -13.44
C MET A 535 29.80 -52.51 -14.93
N GLU A 536 30.04 -51.39 -15.65
CA GLU A 536 30.71 -51.29 -16.97
C GLU A 536 30.07 -51.89 -18.25
N SER A 537 30.44 -51.48 -19.48
CA SER A 537 30.87 -50.15 -20.00
C SER A 537 30.86 -50.13 -21.54
N GLN A 538 31.09 -48.94 -22.12
CA GLN A 538 31.72 -48.68 -23.42
C GLN A 538 31.01 -48.92 -24.79
N ASP A 539 31.32 -47.97 -25.67
CA ASP A 539 31.71 -48.10 -27.10
C ASP A 539 30.72 -48.29 -28.28
N ASN A 540 30.46 -47.14 -28.92
CA ASN A 540 30.92 -46.79 -30.29
C ASN A 540 30.31 -47.43 -31.57
N LEU A 541 30.56 -46.71 -32.69
CA LEU A 541 30.35 -47.04 -34.11
C LEU A 541 28.88 -47.08 -34.64
N SER A 542 28.60 -46.77 -35.92
CA SER A 542 29.30 -45.90 -36.88
C SER A 542 28.45 -45.59 -38.13
N VAL A 543 28.63 -44.38 -38.68
CA VAL A 543 28.68 -44.02 -40.12
C VAL A 543 28.31 -45.11 -41.15
N GLN A 544 27.25 -44.88 -41.98
CA GLN A 544 27.39 -44.69 -43.45
C GLN A 544 26.09 -44.22 -44.17
N SER A 545 26.24 -43.85 -45.45
CA SER A 545 25.25 -43.36 -46.44
C SER A 545 25.13 -44.38 -47.62
N PRO A 546 24.69 -44.14 -48.89
CA PRO A 546 24.13 -42.94 -49.58
C PRO A 546 23.04 -43.15 -50.69
N ASN A 547 22.68 -42.05 -51.39
CA ASN A 547 22.39 -41.90 -52.85
C ASN A 547 21.04 -42.23 -53.57
N ALA A 548 20.82 -41.45 -54.66
CA ALA A 548 19.92 -41.58 -55.83
C ALA A 548 18.38 -41.35 -55.63
N ALA A 549 17.60 -40.61 -56.46
CA ALA A 549 17.57 -40.26 -57.91
C ALA A 549 17.12 -41.42 -58.83
N ASP A 550 16.28 -41.30 -59.88
CA ASP A 550 15.46 -40.22 -60.49
C ASP A 550 14.35 -40.90 -61.38
N SER A 551 13.39 -40.34 -62.15
CA SER A 551 13.07 -39.00 -62.70
C SER A 551 11.60 -38.94 -63.25
N GLN A 552 11.28 -37.93 -64.10
CA GLN A 552 10.07 -37.72 -64.97
C GLN A 552 8.76 -37.24 -64.28
N MET A 553 8.03 -36.18 -64.70
CA MET A 553 7.61 -35.59 -66.02
C MET A 553 6.30 -36.16 -66.62
N ASN A 554 5.37 -35.37 -67.21
CA ASN A 554 5.06 -33.92 -67.10
C ASN A 554 3.70 -33.58 -67.78
N LEU A 555 2.90 -32.66 -67.21
CA LEU A 555 1.77 -31.92 -67.85
C LEU A 555 1.19 -30.96 -66.77
N ILE A 556 1.36 -29.63 -66.76
CA ILE A 556 1.29 -28.53 -67.75
C ILE A 556 -0.12 -27.90 -67.85
N GLU A 557 -0.12 -26.56 -67.96
CA GLU A 557 -1.22 -25.58 -67.85
C GLU A 557 -1.73 -25.33 -66.41
N SER A 558 -1.87 -24.07 -65.93
CA SER A 558 -1.71 -22.76 -66.60
C SER A 558 -0.58 -21.89 -66.03
N LEU A 559 0.01 -21.05 -66.91
CA LEU A 559 0.89 -19.91 -66.57
C LEU A 559 0.09 -18.61 -66.85
N HIS A 560 0.58 -17.37 -66.89
CA HIS A 560 1.93 -16.77 -66.96
C HIS A 560 1.85 -15.27 -66.57
N HIS A 561 3.00 -14.60 -66.41
CA HIS A 561 3.20 -13.16 -66.15
C HIS A 561 2.64 -12.59 -64.83
N SER A 562 3.35 -11.74 -64.07
CA SER A 562 4.56 -10.98 -64.38
C SER A 562 5.57 -10.97 -63.21
N SER A 563 6.84 -11.24 -63.50
CA SER A 563 7.96 -11.14 -62.56
C SER A 563 9.18 -10.49 -63.23
N ALA A 564 8.99 -9.29 -63.76
CA ALA A 564 10.03 -8.42 -64.31
C ALA A 564 9.69 -6.95 -63.98
N LEU A 565 10.70 -6.09 -63.83
CA LEU A 565 10.64 -4.69 -63.34
C LEU A 565 10.60 -4.48 -61.81
N GLN A 566 11.37 -5.24 -61.03
CA GLN A 566 11.66 -4.91 -59.62
C GLN A 566 13.14 -4.56 -59.35
N SER A 567 13.80 -4.03 -60.39
CA SER A 567 15.19 -3.52 -60.36
C SER A 567 15.32 -2.11 -60.96
N ALA A 568 14.21 -1.37 -61.05
CA ALA A 568 14.10 -0.11 -61.81
C ALA A 568 13.45 1.06 -61.02
N PHE A 569 13.33 0.96 -59.68
CA PHE A 569 12.59 1.94 -58.85
C PHE A 569 13.39 2.50 -57.66
N VAL A 570 14.71 2.55 -57.78
CA VAL A 570 15.64 3.04 -56.71
C VAL A 570 16.38 4.33 -57.12
N ASN A 571 16.31 4.75 -58.38
CA ASN A 571 17.12 5.85 -58.93
C ASN A 571 16.37 7.16 -59.27
N GLU A 572 15.06 7.28 -58.97
CA GLU A 572 14.22 8.39 -59.46
C GLU A 572 13.58 9.21 -58.30
N ALA A 573 14.43 9.76 -57.41
CA ALA A 573 13.97 10.56 -56.25
C ALA A 573 14.97 11.64 -55.75
N LEU A 574 16.02 11.98 -56.52
CA LEU A 574 17.05 12.95 -56.10
C LEU A 574 17.58 13.80 -57.28
N ARG A 575 16.78 14.79 -57.71
CA ARG A 575 17.06 15.93 -58.66
C ARG A 575 15.69 16.46 -59.18
N LEU A 576 15.42 17.74 -59.48
CA LEU A 576 16.17 19.01 -59.40
C LEU A 576 15.24 20.16 -58.91
N ASP A 577 15.86 21.17 -58.28
CA ASP A 577 15.75 22.63 -58.44
C ASP A 577 14.39 23.40 -58.53
N GLU A 578 14.48 24.69 -58.19
CA GLU A 578 13.44 25.73 -58.32
C GLU A 578 13.29 26.20 -59.79
N PRO A 579 12.17 26.85 -60.16
CA PRO A 579 12.30 28.28 -60.46
C PRO A 579 11.08 29.17 -60.09
N ASP A 580 11.35 30.48 -60.04
CA ASP A 580 10.39 31.59 -59.94
C ASP A 580 9.75 31.99 -61.31
N VAL A 581 8.96 33.09 -61.28
CA VAL A 581 8.63 34.05 -62.36
C VAL A 581 7.28 33.87 -63.09
N ASP A 582 6.31 34.66 -62.60
CA ASP A 582 5.37 35.59 -63.28
C ASP A 582 4.44 35.20 -64.47
N GLU A 583 3.25 35.84 -64.42
CA GLU A 583 2.41 36.29 -65.55
C GLU A 583 1.65 35.21 -66.37
N VAL A 584 0.46 35.42 -66.97
CA VAL A 584 -0.28 36.62 -67.41
C VAL A 584 -1.83 36.43 -67.31
N LEU A 585 -2.57 37.55 -67.15
CA LEU A 585 -4.01 37.79 -67.52
C LEU A 585 -5.21 37.26 -66.70
N SER A 586 -6.30 38.01 -66.85
CA SER A 586 -7.64 37.97 -66.26
C SER A 586 -8.69 38.26 -67.36
N PRO A 587 -9.95 38.64 -67.09
CA PRO A 587 -11.02 38.05 -66.28
C PRO A 587 -12.24 37.65 -67.18
N ASP A 588 -13.42 37.35 -66.61
CA ASP A 588 -14.69 38.07 -66.93
C ASP A 588 -15.93 37.51 -66.15
N GLU A 589 -17.09 38.15 -66.38
CA GLU A 589 -18.37 38.17 -65.63
C GLU A 589 -19.19 36.83 -65.73
N SER A 590 -20.33 36.59 -65.03
CA SER A 590 -21.33 37.49 -64.44
C SER A 590 -22.22 36.90 -63.30
N ASP A 591 -23.02 37.79 -62.68
CA ASP A 591 -24.33 37.60 -62.02
C ASP A 591 -24.53 37.08 -60.57
N GLU A 592 -25.65 37.54 -59.98
CA GLU A 592 -26.08 37.55 -58.56
C GLU A 592 -27.11 36.44 -58.20
N PRO A 593 -27.69 36.31 -56.97
CA PRO A 593 -27.54 37.13 -55.73
C PRO A 593 -27.32 36.39 -54.39
N LYS A 594 -26.70 37.13 -53.44
CA LYS A 594 -27.04 37.32 -52.01
C LYS A 594 -27.77 36.20 -51.21
N ASP A 595 -27.03 35.48 -50.34
CA ASP A 595 -27.38 35.30 -48.89
C ASP A 595 -26.29 34.55 -48.08
N ASN A 596 -25.34 35.24 -47.40
CA ASN A 596 -24.36 34.53 -46.52
C ASN A 596 -23.49 35.32 -45.50
N GLU A 597 -23.62 36.65 -45.34
CA GLU A 597 -22.62 37.45 -44.58
C GLU A 597 -22.36 36.96 -43.14
N ASN A 598 -23.41 36.53 -42.43
CA ASN A 598 -23.30 36.06 -41.04
C ASN A 598 -22.45 34.79 -40.82
N LYS A 599 -22.11 34.03 -41.87
CA LYS A 599 -21.18 32.87 -41.75
C LYS A 599 -19.70 33.27 -41.88
N HIS A 600 -19.40 34.41 -42.50
CA HIS A 600 -18.01 34.74 -42.83
C HIS A 600 -17.24 35.40 -41.66
N ALA A 601 -17.94 36.19 -40.84
CA ALA A 601 -17.36 36.81 -39.64
C ALA A 601 -16.95 35.76 -38.58
N LEU A 602 -17.84 34.80 -38.27
CA LEU A 602 -17.58 33.71 -37.33
C LEU A 602 -16.40 32.82 -37.79
N LYS A 603 -16.31 32.50 -39.09
CA LYS A 603 -15.14 31.77 -39.63
C LYS A 603 -13.84 32.55 -39.46
N LYS A 604 -13.83 33.87 -39.71
CA LYS A 604 -12.62 34.70 -39.55
C LYS A 604 -12.13 34.75 -38.09
N ILE A 605 -13.03 34.88 -37.11
CA ILE A 605 -12.67 34.91 -35.68
C ILE A 605 -12.13 33.55 -35.20
N VAL A 606 -12.74 32.44 -35.62
CA VAL A 606 -12.24 31.10 -35.27
C VAL A 606 -10.86 30.85 -35.88
N PHE A 607 -10.64 31.18 -37.16
CA PHE A 607 -9.34 30.99 -37.79
C PHE A 607 -8.24 31.89 -37.21
N SER A 608 -8.49 33.18 -36.97
CA SER A 608 -7.44 34.11 -36.52
C SER A 608 -6.89 33.79 -35.13
N VAL A 609 -7.69 33.20 -34.24
CA VAL A 609 -7.27 32.86 -32.87
C VAL A 609 -6.74 31.43 -32.74
N TRP A 610 -7.34 30.45 -33.43
CA TRP A 610 -6.89 29.05 -33.29
C TRP A 610 -5.66 28.70 -34.12
N LEU A 611 -5.46 29.29 -35.31
CA LEU A 611 -4.33 28.93 -36.16
C LEU A 611 -2.97 29.24 -35.50
N PRO A 612 -2.73 30.42 -34.89
CA PRO A 612 -1.47 30.71 -34.21
C PRO A 612 -1.18 29.76 -33.03
N ILE A 613 -2.22 29.42 -32.24
CA ILE A 613 -2.09 28.52 -31.08
C ILE A 613 -1.77 27.09 -31.56
N SER A 614 -2.49 26.61 -32.56
CA SER A 614 -2.25 25.30 -33.19
C SER A 614 -0.87 25.22 -33.83
N TYR A 615 -0.44 26.27 -34.56
CA TYR A 615 0.88 26.31 -35.20
C TYR A 615 2.01 26.41 -34.17
N CYS A 616 1.82 27.13 -33.06
CA CYS A 616 2.79 27.19 -31.97
C CYS A 616 2.89 25.85 -31.24
N LEU A 617 1.77 25.18 -30.95
CA LEU A 617 1.76 23.83 -30.36
C LEU A 617 2.36 22.78 -31.30
N CYS A 618 2.03 22.79 -32.59
CA CYS A 618 2.64 21.89 -33.58
C CYS A 618 4.14 22.16 -33.75
N ARG A 619 4.59 23.42 -33.76
CA ARG A 619 6.02 23.75 -33.84
C ARG A 619 6.75 23.36 -32.56
N PHE A 620 6.15 23.55 -31.38
CA PHE A 620 6.69 23.08 -30.11
C PHE A 620 6.77 21.53 -30.08
N TYR A 621 5.73 20.84 -30.57
CA TYR A 621 5.69 19.37 -30.66
C TYR A 621 6.71 18.82 -31.68
N VAL A 622 6.88 19.45 -32.83
CA VAL A 622 7.89 19.06 -33.84
C VAL A 622 9.30 19.38 -33.37
N THR A 623 9.52 20.48 -32.65
CA THR A 623 10.80 20.79 -32.01
C THR A 623 11.11 19.81 -30.88
N LEU A 624 10.13 19.45 -30.03
CA LEU A 624 10.28 18.33 -29.08
C LEU A 624 10.63 17.03 -29.81
N LYS A 625 9.89 16.69 -30.88
CA LYS A 625 10.11 15.46 -31.62
C LYS A 625 11.51 15.42 -32.25
N LYS A 626 12.03 16.54 -32.77
CA LYS A 626 13.44 16.64 -33.24
C LYS A 626 14.47 16.56 -32.12
N ILE A 627 14.19 17.11 -30.94
CA ILE A 627 15.07 16.97 -29.76
C ILE A 627 15.07 15.52 -29.24
N ILE A 628 13.95 14.79 -29.39
CA ILE A 628 13.79 13.39 -28.96
C ILE A 628 14.37 12.40 -29.99
N PHE A 629 14.32 12.69 -31.29
CA PHE A 629 14.78 11.78 -32.36
C PHE A 629 16.25 11.96 -32.81
N SER A 630 17.08 12.65 -32.02
CA SER A 630 18.54 12.73 -32.25
C SER A 630 19.33 12.01 -31.15
N VAL A 631 19.06 10.71 -31.01
CA VAL A 631 19.96 9.76 -30.33
C VAL A 631 20.49 8.81 -31.40
N GLU A 632 21.73 9.04 -31.82
CA GLU A 632 22.48 8.18 -32.73
C GLU A 632 23.08 7.02 -31.92
N ILE A 633 22.73 5.77 -32.27
CA ILE A 633 23.03 4.57 -31.48
C ILE A 633 24.55 4.34 -31.38
N LYS A 634 25.08 4.31 -30.14
CA LYS A 634 26.50 4.03 -29.84
C LYS A 634 26.67 3.40 -28.44
N ASP A 635 26.76 2.07 -28.39
CA ASP A 635 27.30 1.26 -27.29
C ASP A 635 27.03 1.80 -25.86
N ASP A 636 25.78 1.93 -25.42
CA ASP A 636 25.45 2.47 -24.08
C ASP A 636 25.72 1.43 -22.97
N ALA A 637 26.84 1.56 -22.24
CA ALA A 637 27.25 0.71 -21.12
C ALA A 637 28.39 1.36 -20.31
N MET A 638 28.59 0.99 -19.03
CA MET A 638 29.57 1.67 -18.14
C MET A 638 31.00 1.63 -18.69
N LYS A 639 31.52 2.75 -19.21
CA LYS A 639 32.87 2.78 -19.82
C LYS A 639 33.96 3.10 -18.80
N VAL A 640 34.86 2.16 -18.57
CA VAL A 640 36.13 2.42 -17.84
C VAL A 640 37.08 3.18 -18.76
N LEU A 641 37.19 4.50 -18.55
CA LEU A 641 38.04 5.40 -19.35
C LEU A 641 39.53 5.29 -18.97
N LYS A 642 39.82 5.01 -17.70
CA LYS A 642 41.19 4.79 -17.17
C LYS A 642 41.16 3.83 -15.98
N LYS A 643 42.17 2.97 -15.89
CA LYS A 643 42.42 2.05 -14.77
C LYS A 643 43.89 2.13 -14.40
N GLN A 644 44.20 2.26 -13.11
CA GLN A 644 45.52 2.04 -12.55
C GLN A 644 45.34 1.28 -11.23
N ILE A 645 46.03 0.14 -11.10
CA ILE A 645 46.09 -0.64 -9.85
C ILE A 645 47.56 -1.01 -9.63
N ASP A 646 48.04 -0.82 -8.41
CA ASP A 646 49.40 -1.16 -7.98
C ASP A 646 49.48 -2.63 -7.52
N SER A 647 50.69 -3.16 -7.31
CA SER A 647 50.87 -4.56 -6.84
C SER A 647 50.27 -4.84 -5.45
N SER A 648 50.02 -3.80 -4.66
CA SER A 648 49.29 -3.81 -3.38
C SER A 648 47.76 -3.91 -3.52
N GLY A 649 47.22 -3.77 -4.74
CA GLY A 649 45.78 -3.69 -4.98
C GLY A 649 45.16 -2.31 -4.73
N SER A 650 45.94 -1.32 -4.29
CA SER A 650 45.56 0.10 -4.28
C SER A 650 45.42 0.64 -5.69
N GLY A 651 44.62 1.69 -5.89
CA GLY A 651 44.54 2.35 -7.19
C GLY A 651 43.23 3.08 -7.47
N PHE A 652 43.01 3.44 -8.73
CA PHE A 652 41.83 4.19 -9.16
C PHE A 652 41.26 3.71 -10.50
N PHE A 653 39.95 3.94 -10.65
CA PHE A 653 39.21 3.78 -11.89
C PHE A 653 38.52 5.10 -12.23
N THR A 654 38.63 5.54 -13.48
CA THR A 654 37.82 6.62 -14.04
C THR A 654 36.72 6.00 -14.87
N PHE A 655 35.47 6.19 -14.46
CA PHE A 655 34.28 5.67 -15.13
C PHE A 655 33.57 6.78 -15.89
N LEU A 656 32.81 6.38 -16.91
CA LEU A 656 31.72 7.12 -17.51
C LEU A 656 30.46 6.25 -17.37
N ALA A 657 29.54 6.70 -16.53
CA ALA A 657 28.21 6.12 -16.41
C ALA A 657 27.30 6.70 -17.50
N GLU A 658 26.62 5.85 -18.25
CA GLU A 658 25.72 6.20 -19.34
C GLU A 658 24.27 5.82 -19.02
N GLU A 659 24.08 4.69 -18.31
CA GLU A 659 22.80 4.13 -17.86
C GLU A 659 22.48 4.50 -16.38
N PRO A 660 21.18 4.55 -15.98
CA PRO A 660 20.80 4.62 -14.56
C PRO A 660 21.27 3.40 -13.73
N GLU A 661 21.46 2.23 -14.35
CA GLU A 661 22.02 1.04 -13.69
C GLU A 661 23.48 1.26 -13.29
N ASP A 662 24.28 1.95 -14.12
CA ASP A 662 25.66 2.32 -13.80
C ASP A 662 25.75 3.16 -12.52
N MET A 663 24.73 3.96 -12.18
CA MET A 663 24.67 4.71 -10.93
C MET A 663 24.40 3.80 -9.72
N TRP A 664 23.67 2.69 -9.89
CA TRP A 664 23.55 1.65 -8.86
C TRP A 664 24.85 0.83 -8.71
N HIS A 665 25.50 0.46 -9.82
CA HIS A 665 26.84 -0.15 -9.78
C HIS A 665 27.84 0.80 -9.08
N THR A 666 27.83 2.09 -9.42
CA THR A 666 28.65 3.12 -8.76
C THR A 666 28.32 3.23 -7.27
N TYR A 667 27.04 3.23 -6.91
CA TYR A 667 26.60 3.23 -5.51
C TYR A 667 27.13 2.03 -4.74
N ASN A 668 27.24 0.85 -5.37
CA ASN A 668 27.83 -0.36 -4.79
C ASN A 668 29.36 -0.41 -4.82
N LEU A 669 30.02 0.42 -5.62
CA LEU A 669 31.48 0.55 -5.65
C LEU A 669 32.00 1.62 -4.66
N VAL A 670 31.25 2.71 -4.44
CA VAL A 670 31.65 3.80 -3.54
C VAL A 670 31.26 3.49 -2.09
N GLN A 671 32.21 3.67 -1.18
CA GLN A 671 32.14 3.42 0.27
C GLN A 671 32.59 4.67 1.04
N VAL A 672 32.30 4.72 2.35
CA VAL A 672 32.80 5.78 3.25
C VAL A 672 34.30 5.58 3.44
N GLY A 673 35.09 6.66 3.38
CA GLY A 673 36.56 6.62 3.36
C GLY A 673 37.19 6.43 1.97
N ASP A 674 36.40 6.22 0.90
CA ASP A 674 36.91 6.37 -0.48
C ASP A 674 37.18 7.84 -0.81
N ASN A 675 37.99 8.09 -1.84
CA ASN A 675 38.12 9.43 -2.43
C ASN A 675 37.46 9.45 -3.82
N VAL A 676 36.55 10.41 -4.05
CA VAL A 676 35.80 10.55 -5.31
C VAL A 676 36.07 11.92 -5.94
N ARG A 677 36.44 11.90 -7.23
CA ARG A 677 36.79 13.10 -8.02
C ARG A 677 35.86 13.28 -9.20
N THR A 678 35.23 14.44 -9.34
CA THR A 678 34.33 14.74 -10.47
C THR A 678 34.21 16.26 -10.73
N SER A 679 33.54 16.63 -11.82
CA SER A 679 33.23 18.03 -12.16
C SER A 679 31.84 18.45 -11.66
N THR A 680 31.82 19.47 -10.81
CA THR A 680 30.62 20.06 -10.20
C THR A 680 30.46 21.54 -10.60
N THR A 681 29.24 22.06 -10.59
CA THR A 681 28.95 23.47 -10.89
C THR A 681 28.70 24.25 -9.61
N ARG A 682 29.63 25.13 -9.23
CA ARG A 682 29.51 25.98 -8.03
C ARG A 682 29.16 27.42 -8.42
N LYS A 683 28.28 28.07 -7.65
CA LYS A 683 28.08 29.53 -7.72
C LYS A 683 29.23 30.19 -6.94
N VAL A 684 30.09 30.90 -7.65
CA VAL A 684 31.28 31.57 -7.11
C VAL A 684 30.99 33.07 -6.96
N THR A 685 31.30 33.61 -5.78
CA THR A 685 31.30 35.04 -5.47
C THR A 685 32.65 35.64 -5.86
N PHE A 686 32.62 36.65 -6.73
CA PHE A 686 33.77 37.47 -7.10
C PHE A 686 33.62 38.84 -6.45
N ASP A 687 34.50 39.09 -5.48
CA ASP A 687 34.61 40.39 -4.82
C ASP A 687 35.34 41.36 -5.75
N ARG A 688 34.65 42.45 -6.10
CA ARG A 688 35.20 43.57 -6.84
C ARG A 688 34.91 44.85 -6.06
N LEU A 689 35.74 45.88 -6.27
CA LEU A 689 35.68 47.17 -5.56
C LEU A 689 34.37 47.97 -5.74
N SER A 690 33.37 47.43 -6.46
CA SER A 690 32.04 48.04 -6.66
C SER A 690 30.90 47.01 -6.53
N GLY A 691 31.10 45.95 -5.73
CA GLY A 691 30.05 45.01 -5.31
C GLY A 691 30.34 43.53 -5.61
N HIS A 692 29.66 42.64 -4.88
CA HIS A 692 29.76 41.19 -5.05
C HIS A 692 29.06 40.74 -6.35
N SER A 693 29.82 40.21 -7.29
CA SER A 693 29.28 39.61 -8.52
C SER A 693 29.27 38.09 -8.40
N THR A 694 28.21 37.41 -8.85
CA THR A 694 28.11 35.95 -8.72
C THR A 694 27.90 35.25 -10.05
N SER A 695 28.81 34.34 -10.42
CA SER A 695 28.71 33.52 -11.62
C SER A 695 28.67 32.03 -11.27
N LYS A 696 28.21 31.17 -12.20
CA LYS A 696 28.32 29.72 -12.07
C LYS A 696 29.56 29.25 -12.83
N MET A 697 30.46 28.54 -12.15
CA MET A 697 31.66 27.95 -12.75
C MET A 697 31.68 26.44 -12.55
N GLN A 698 32.27 25.72 -13.51
CA GLN A 698 32.58 24.30 -13.35
C GLN A 698 33.93 24.17 -12.63
N LEU A 699 33.98 23.36 -11.59
CA LEU A 699 35.17 23.05 -10.80
C LEU A 699 35.33 21.53 -10.73
N VAL A 700 36.56 21.04 -10.84
CA VAL A 700 36.89 19.67 -10.42
C VAL A 700 37.25 19.71 -8.94
N LEU A 701 36.67 18.79 -8.16
CA LEU A 701 36.94 18.63 -6.73
C LEU A 701 37.14 17.14 -6.43
N THR A 702 37.97 16.86 -5.43
CA THR A 702 38.23 15.50 -4.91
C THR A 702 37.81 15.47 -3.46
N VAL A 703 36.81 14.65 -3.16
CA VAL A 703 36.14 14.61 -1.86
C VAL A 703 36.35 13.23 -1.21
N GLU A 704 36.85 13.25 0.02
CA GLU A 704 36.83 12.12 0.95
C GLU A 704 35.37 11.85 1.34
N VAL A 705 34.88 10.64 1.12
CA VAL A 705 33.46 10.31 1.28
C VAL A 705 33.11 10.07 2.74
N GLU A 706 32.25 10.89 3.32
CA GLU A 706 31.64 10.66 4.64
C GLU A 706 30.22 10.08 4.55
N LYS A 707 29.44 10.49 3.55
CA LYS A 707 28.02 10.10 3.40
C LYS A 707 27.66 9.90 1.94
N ILE A 708 26.86 8.87 1.67
CA ILE A 708 26.40 8.49 0.33
C ILE A 708 24.87 8.41 0.36
N PHE A 709 24.21 9.10 -0.58
CA PHE A 709 22.77 9.03 -0.79
C PHE A 709 22.48 8.71 -2.26
N TYR A 710 21.79 7.61 -2.51
CA TYR A 710 21.40 7.17 -3.85
C TYR A 710 19.89 7.31 -4.02
N ASP A 711 19.47 8.12 -4.99
CA ASP A 711 18.08 8.28 -5.38
C ASP A 711 17.69 7.18 -6.38
N LYS A 712 16.67 6.39 -6.02
CA LYS A 712 16.19 5.24 -6.81
C LYS A 712 15.17 5.65 -7.89
N GLU A 713 14.63 6.87 -7.85
CA GLU A 713 13.64 7.36 -8.80
C GLU A 713 14.29 8.29 -9.84
N ASP A 714 15.15 9.22 -9.40
CA ASP A 714 15.96 10.09 -10.28
C ASP A 714 17.24 9.41 -10.81
N GLY A 715 17.64 8.28 -10.23
CA GLY A 715 18.87 7.55 -10.60
C GLY A 715 20.16 8.31 -10.27
N ALA A 716 20.11 9.27 -9.35
CA ALA A 716 21.19 10.19 -9.02
C ALA A 716 21.98 9.74 -7.78
N LEU A 717 23.30 9.91 -7.80
CA LEU A 717 24.18 9.53 -6.68
C LEU A 717 24.85 10.77 -6.07
N HIS A 718 24.48 11.07 -4.83
CA HIS A 718 24.95 12.22 -4.06
C HIS A 718 26.01 11.77 -3.05
N VAL A 719 27.24 12.25 -3.23
CA VAL A 719 28.41 11.84 -2.45
C VAL A 719 28.91 13.05 -1.66
N SER A 720 28.89 12.99 -0.33
CA SER A 720 29.20 14.13 0.55
C SER A 720 30.36 13.84 1.49
N GLY A 721 31.18 14.86 1.76
CA GLY A 721 32.29 14.79 2.73
C GLY A 721 33.26 15.97 2.58
N LYS A 722 34.54 15.77 2.91
CA LYS A 722 35.55 16.84 2.93
C LYS A 722 36.34 16.93 1.63
N ASN A 723 36.58 18.14 1.14
CA ASN A 723 37.43 18.38 -0.03
C ASN A 723 38.93 18.28 0.30
N ILE A 724 39.66 17.39 -0.38
CA ILE A 724 41.09 17.10 -0.13
C ILE A 724 41.99 17.99 -1.00
N GLU A 725 41.64 18.18 -2.27
CA GLU A 725 42.41 19.03 -3.20
C GLU A 725 42.02 20.50 -3.04
N GLU A 726 42.92 21.35 -2.57
CA GLU A 726 42.66 22.80 -2.55
C GLU A 726 42.48 23.36 -3.96
N ASN A 727 41.46 24.19 -4.13
CA ASN A 727 41.11 24.83 -5.40
C ASN A 727 40.87 26.33 -5.15
N GLN A 728 41.09 27.18 -6.16
CA GLN A 728 41.04 28.66 -6.06
C GLN A 728 39.75 29.22 -5.45
N PHE A 729 38.66 28.44 -5.45
CA PHE A 729 37.34 28.80 -4.91
C PHE A 729 36.83 27.85 -3.81
N VAL A 730 37.62 26.86 -3.39
CA VAL A 730 37.26 25.85 -2.39
C VAL A 730 38.49 25.47 -1.55
N LYS A 731 38.49 25.89 -0.27
CA LYS A 731 39.54 25.57 0.69
C LYS A 731 39.64 24.05 0.96
N LEU A 732 40.83 23.60 1.35
CA LEU A 732 41.05 22.26 1.88
C LEU A 732 40.19 22.01 3.14
N GLY A 733 39.69 20.79 3.31
CA GLY A 733 38.82 20.38 4.41
C GLY A 733 37.38 20.91 4.35
N ALA A 734 37.03 21.75 3.36
CA ALA A 734 35.69 22.28 3.23
C ALA A 734 34.68 21.20 2.84
N TYR A 735 33.53 21.17 3.53
CA TYR A 735 32.44 20.25 3.23
C TYR A 735 31.79 20.53 1.88
N HIS A 736 31.56 19.47 1.10
CA HIS A 736 30.87 19.55 -0.19
C HIS A 736 30.09 18.27 -0.52
N THR A 737 29.10 18.41 -1.40
CA THR A 737 28.33 17.31 -1.98
C THR A 737 28.54 17.29 -3.49
N LEU A 738 29.12 16.20 -3.97
CA LEU A 738 29.27 15.89 -5.39
C LEU A 738 27.99 15.19 -5.88
N ASN A 739 27.31 15.81 -6.84
CA ASN A 739 26.19 15.20 -7.53
C ASN A 739 26.75 14.46 -8.76
N LEU A 740 26.88 13.14 -8.68
CA LEU A 740 27.22 12.32 -9.85
C LEU A 740 26.00 12.25 -10.77
N GLN A 741 26.25 12.35 -12.07
CA GLN A 741 25.22 12.44 -13.11
C GLN A 741 25.62 11.62 -14.33
N LEU A 742 24.63 11.09 -15.04
CA LEU A 742 24.83 10.35 -16.28
C LEU A 742 25.59 11.18 -17.33
N LYS A 743 26.37 10.47 -18.14
CA LYS A 743 27.25 10.96 -19.20
C LYS A 743 28.28 12.00 -18.71
N ARG A 744 28.61 11.99 -17.41
CA ARG A 744 29.77 12.66 -16.81
C ARG A 744 30.77 11.64 -16.28
N LYS A 745 32.06 11.91 -16.52
CA LYS A 745 33.15 11.10 -15.97
C LYS A 745 33.42 11.43 -14.50
N PHE A 746 33.75 10.41 -13.72
CA PHE A 746 34.20 10.53 -12.33
C PHE A 746 35.29 9.49 -12.06
N THR A 747 36.15 9.76 -11.08
CA THR A 747 37.23 8.87 -10.66
C THR A 747 37.01 8.45 -9.22
N VAL A 748 37.05 7.14 -8.96
CA VAL A 748 37.03 6.56 -7.61
C VAL A 748 38.42 6.02 -7.30
N TYR A 749 38.97 6.42 -6.15
CA TYR A 749 40.24 5.94 -5.62
C TYR A 749 39.95 5.07 -4.40
N LYS A 750 40.57 3.87 -4.34
CA LYS A 750 40.48 2.95 -3.20
C LYS A 750 41.85 2.52 -2.70
N CYS A 751 41.94 2.29 -1.39
CA CYS A 751 43.10 1.65 -0.77
C CYS A 751 43.27 0.17 -1.19
N LYS A 752 42.17 -0.53 -1.52
CA LYS A 752 42.21 -1.90 -2.07
C LYS A 752 41.01 -2.19 -3.00
N TRP A 753 41.28 -2.80 -4.14
CA TRP A 753 40.29 -3.28 -5.11
C TRP A 753 40.09 -4.80 -4.98
N ASP A 754 39.15 -5.21 -4.13
CA ASP A 754 38.79 -6.62 -3.90
C ASP A 754 38.14 -7.31 -5.12
N VAL A 755 38.14 -8.65 -5.13
CA VAL A 755 37.55 -9.49 -6.20
C VAL A 755 36.09 -9.11 -6.48
N VAL A 756 35.29 -8.88 -5.43
CA VAL A 756 33.88 -8.48 -5.55
C VAL A 756 33.72 -7.13 -6.28
N HIS A 757 34.65 -6.19 -6.09
CA HIS A 757 34.63 -4.92 -6.84
C HIS A 757 35.00 -5.15 -8.31
N MET A 758 35.94 -6.04 -8.62
CA MET A 758 36.31 -6.36 -10.01
C MET A 758 35.17 -7.05 -10.75
N GLU A 759 34.47 -7.98 -10.11
CA GLU A 759 33.27 -8.61 -10.68
C GLU A 759 32.16 -7.57 -10.89
N ARG A 760 31.88 -6.69 -9.92
CA ARG A 760 30.83 -5.66 -10.07
C ARG A 760 31.14 -4.62 -11.15
N ILE A 761 32.42 -4.35 -11.45
CA ILE A 761 32.85 -3.56 -12.61
C ILE A 761 32.66 -4.34 -13.91
N ASN A 762 33.10 -5.60 -13.96
CA ASN A 762 32.92 -6.44 -15.16
C ASN A 762 31.43 -6.62 -15.51
N GLU A 763 30.55 -6.77 -14.50
CA GLU A 763 29.09 -6.77 -14.67
C GLU A 763 28.58 -5.45 -15.28
N ALA A 764 29.04 -4.30 -14.78
CA ALA A 764 28.64 -2.98 -15.29
C ALA A 764 29.13 -2.69 -16.72
N CYS A 765 30.31 -3.20 -17.09
CA CYS A 765 30.89 -3.06 -18.42
C CYS A 765 30.24 -3.96 -19.48
N ASN A 766 29.42 -4.94 -19.08
CA ASN A 766 28.80 -5.89 -20.02
C ASN A 766 27.53 -5.30 -20.63
N ALA A 767 27.62 -4.84 -21.88
CA ALA A 767 26.52 -4.27 -22.68
C ALA A 767 25.35 -5.23 -22.99
N SER A 768 25.28 -6.40 -22.36
CA SER A 768 24.16 -7.34 -22.42
C SER A 768 23.15 -7.18 -21.28
N SER A 769 23.39 -6.27 -20.32
CA SER A 769 22.53 -6.05 -19.14
C SER A 769 21.37 -5.08 -19.36
N GLU A 770 20.79 -5.06 -20.56
CA GLU A 770 19.58 -4.29 -20.86
C GLU A 770 18.36 -4.73 -20.01
N ALA A 771 17.31 -3.90 -19.97
CA ALA A 771 16.09 -4.16 -19.21
C ALA A 771 15.26 -5.31 -19.82
N ASP A 772 15.55 -6.55 -19.40
CA ASP A 772 14.89 -7.79 -19.86
C ASP A 772 13.35 -7.73 -19.88
N LEU A 773 12.75 -7.06 -18.90
CA LEU A 773 11.35 -7.29 -18.54
C LEU A 773 10.63 -5.99 -18.13
N ALA A 774 9.56 -5.64 -18.83
CA ALA A 774 8.60 -4.63 -18.36
C ALA A 774 7.39 -5.31 -17.70
N ALA A 775 6.87 -4.76 -16.62
CA ALA A 775 5.72 -5.31 -15.91
C ALA A 775 4.69 -4.24 -15.55
N VAL A 776 3.47 -4.38 -16.08
CA VAL A 776 2.31 -3.55 -15.75
C VAL A 776 1.44 -4.32 -14.75
N VAL A 777 1.53 -3.98 -13.47
CA VAL A 777 0.73 -4.59 -12.41
C VAL A 777 -0.45 -3.67 -12.11
N MET A 778 -1.69 -4.17 -12.17
CA MET A 778 -2.90 -3.33 -12.08
C MET A 778 -4.06 -3.95 -11.30
N GLN A 779 -4.92 -3.10 -10.76
CA GLN A 779 -6.17 -3.42 -10.04
C GLN A 779 -7.18 -2.27 -10.27
N ASP A 780 -8.46 -2.43 -9.90
CA ASP A 780 -9.52 -1.42 -10.07
C ASP A 780 -9.10 -0.03 -9.50
N GLY A 781 -8.58 0.85 -10.36
CA GLY A 781 -8.18 2.22 -10.02
C GLY A 781 -6.70 2.43 -9.70
N LEU A 782 -5.86 1.39 -9.73
CA LEU A 782 -4.42 1.48 -9.48
C LEU A 782 -3.63 0.71 -10.55
N ALA A 783 -2.58 1.31 -11.11
CA ALA A 783 -1.59 0.59 -11.90
C ALA A 783 -0.17 1.07 -11.59
N HIS A 784 0.77 0.13 -11.56
CA HIS A 784 2.20 0.33 -11.48
C HIS A 784 2.85 -0.16 -12.79
N ILE A 785 3.68 0.68 -13.41
CA ILE A 785 4.52 0.30 -14.54
C ILE A 785 5.95 0.21 -14.03
N CYS A 786 6.46 -1.01 -13.99
CA CYS A 786 7.81 -1.33 -13.54
C CYS A 786 8.69 -1.76 -14.72
N LEU A 787 9.98 -1.44 -14.65
CA LEU A 787 11.03 -2.14 -15.39
C LEU A 787 11.80 -3.00 -14.39
N ILE A 788 12.05 -4.24 -14.77
CA ILE A 788 12.84 -5.21 -14.03
C ILE A 788 14.10 -5.47 -14.87
N THR A 789 15.24 -5.07 -14.32
CA THR A 789 16.57 -5.36 -14.88
C THR A 789 17.18 -6.55 -14.15
N ASN A 790 18.41 -6.94 -14.51
CA ASN A 790 19.12 -8.01 -13.83
C ASN A 790 19.47 -7.70 -12.37
N THR A 791 19.38 -6.43 -11.94
CA THR A 791 19.80 -6.00 -10.58
C THR A 791 18.75 -5.23 -9.80
N MET A 792 17.69 -4.69 -10.43
CA MET A 792 16.71 -3.86 -9.72
C MET A 792 15.30 -3.84 -10.34
N THR A 793 14.30 -3.57 -9.51
CA THR A 793 12.92 -3.32 -9.95
C THR A 793 12.57 -1.83 -9.82
N ILE A 794 12.72 -1.08 -10.91
CA ILE A 794 12.41 0.35 -11.02
C ILE A 794 10.90 0.54 -11.24
N SER A 795 10.25 1.43 -10.49
CA SER A 795 8.85 1.83 -10.73
C SER A 795 8.82 3.12 -11.56
N ARG A 796 8.63 3.03 -12.89
CA ARG A 796 8.63 4.19 -13.79
C ARG A 796 7.36 5.03 -13.72
N ALA A 797 6.20 4.43 -13.44
CA ALA A 797 4.96 5.18 -13.27
C ALA A 797 3.99 4.52 -12.28
N LYS A 798 3.32 5.35 -11.46
CA LYS A 798 2.19 4.97 -10.61
C LYS A 798 0.95 5.76 -11.02
N ILE A 799 -0.11 5.06 -11.37
CA ILE A 799 -1.35 5.65 -11.91
C ILE A 799 -2.47 5.33 -10.93
N THR A 800 -3.07 6.37 -10.36
CA THR A 800 -4.16 6.22 -9.38
C THR A 800 -5.37 7.01 -9.88
N LYS A 801 -6.51 6.34 -10.06
CA LYS A 801 -7.79 6.99 -10.45
C LYS A 801 -8.94 6.35 -9.67
N SER A 802 -9.78 7.17 -9.04
CA SER A 802 -10.99 6.66 -8.38
C SER A 802 -11.94 6.06 -9.40
N ILE A 803 -12.25 4.76 -9.26
CA ILE A 803 -13.26 4.06 -10.07
C ILE A 803 -14.49 3.83 -9.18
N PRO A 804 -15.69 4.28 -9.59
CA PRO A 804 -16.92 4.04 -8.82
C PRO A 804 -17.15 2.55 -8.54
N GLN A 805 -17.69 2.23 -7.36
CA GLN A 805 -18.09 0.87 -7.01
C GLN A 805 -19.18 0.33 -7.96
N LYS A 806 -19.32 -1.00 -8.06
CA LYS A 806 -20.30 -1.66 -8.91
C LYS A 806 -21.73 -1.38 -8.40
N SER A 807 -22.43 -0.44 -9.04
CA SER A 807 -23.84 -0.13 -8.77
C SER A 807 -24.63 -0.06 -10.08
N ARG A 808 -25.89 -0.53 -10.06
CA ARG A 808 -26.77 -0.63 -11.24
C ARG A 808 -27.02 0.73 -11.92
N TYR A 809 -26.95 1.84 -11.18
CA TYR A 809 -27.14 3.19 -11.72
C TYR A 809 -25.86 3.81 -12.33
N ASN A 810 -24.67 3.35 -11.93
CA ASN A 810 -23.40 3.98 -12.30
C ASN A 810 -22.63 3.22 -13.39
N ALA A 811 -23.22 2.19 -14.03
CA ALA A 811 -22.54 1.33 -15.00
C ALA A 811 -21.86 2.11 -16.13
N SER A 812 -22.56 3.07 -16.76
CA SER A 812 -22.00 3.91 -17.83
C SER A 812 -20.87 4.82 -17.34
N GLN A 813 -21.01 5.40 -16.14
CA GLN A 813 -19.95 6.22 -15.53
C GLN A 813 -18.72 5.37 -15.18
N ARG A 814 -18.92 4.13 -14.71
CA ARG A 814 -17.86 3.17 -14.43
C ARG A 814 -17.11 2.78 -15.72
N GLN A 815 -17.81 2.52 -16.81
CA GLN A 815 -17.19 2.26 -18.12
C GLN A 815 -16.35 3.45 -18.62
N VAL A 816 -16.85 4.69 -18.48
CA VAL A 816 -16.09 5.90 -18.80
C VAL A 816 -14.86 6.06 -17.89
N ALA A 817 -14.97 5.73 -16.59
CA ALA A 817 -13.84 5.73 -15.68
C ALA A 817 -12.77 4.68 -16.06
N PHE A 818 -13.17 3.46 -16.45
CA PHE A 818 -12.23 2.45 -16.98
C PHE A 818 -11.59 2.87 -18.29
N LYS A 819 -12.33 3.42 -19.27
CA LYS A 819 -11.73 3.91 -20.53
C LYS A 819 -10.67 4.99 -20.22
N LYS A 820 -10.97 5.95 -19.35
CA LYS A 820 -10.02 6.98 -18.89
C LYS A 820 -8.85 6.42 -18.06
N PHE A 821 -9.03 5.30 -17.38
CA PHE A 821 -7.96 4.61 -16.63
C PHE A 821 -7.02 3.91 -17.61
N PHE A 822 -7.54 3.02 -18.47
CA PHE A 822 -6.77 2.33 -19.50
C PHE A 822 -6.07 3.29 -20.48
N GLU A 823 -6.69 4.41 -20.85
CA GLU A 823 -6.08 5.47 -21.66
C GLU A 823 -4.80 6.02 -21.00
N ALA A 824 -4.81 6.26 -19.69
CA ALA A 824 -3.62 6.71 -18.96
C ALA A 824 -2.58 5.60 -18.77
N VAL A 825 -3.00 4.34 -18.56
CA VAL A 825 -2.06 3.20 -18.51
C VAL A 825 -1.38 2.99 -19.87
N LYS A 826 -2.13 3.08 -20.98
CA LYS A 826 -1.60 3.04 -22.35
C LYS A 826 -0.63 4.19 -22.63
N ALA A 827 -0.99 5.43 -22.25
CA ALA A 827 -0.12 6.58 -22.44
C ALA A 827 1.19 6.49 -21.65
N ALA A 828 1.12 6.06 -20.38
CA ALA A 828 2.30 5.87 -19.55
C ALA A 828 3.15 4.68 -19.99
N LEU A 829 2.54 3.59 -20.50
CA LEU A 829 3.26 2.45 -21.07
C LEU A 829 4.09 2.87 -22.28
N LEU A 830 3.47 3.60 -23.22
CA LEU A 830 4.13 4.12 -24.43
C LEU A 830 5.22 5.19 -24.13
N LEU A 831 5.16 5.85 -22.97
CA LEU A 831 6.15 6.85 -22.55
C LEU A 831 7.36 6.24 -21.81
N ASN A 832 7.16 5.15 -21.07
CA ASN A 832 8.14 4.62 -20.13
C ASN A 832 8.75 3.26 -20.50
N VAL A 833 8.26 2.60 -21.55
CA VAL A 833 8.76 1.29 -22.01
C VAL A 833 9.22 1.41 -23.46
N ASN A 834 10.53 1.25 -23.68
CA ASN A 834 11.06 1.04 -25.01
C ASN A 834 10.83 -0.43 -25.40
N PHE A 835 10.01 -0.67 -26.42
CA PHE A 835 9.65 -2.02 -26.85
C PHE A 835 10.77 -2.72 -27.59
N ASP A 836 11.75 -2.00 -28.14
CA ASP A 836 12.81 -2.61 -28.94
C ASP A 836 13.87 -3.29 -28.03
N VAL A 837 14.17 -2.64 -26.90
CA VAL A 837 15.06 -3.13 -25.82
C VAL A 837 14.41 -4.26 -25.00
N VAL A 838 13.15 -4.09 -24.59
CA VAL A 838 12.51 -5.03 -23.65
C VAL A 838 12.14 -6.35 -24.33
N LYS A 839 12.63 -7.47 -23.78
CA LYS A 839 12.41 -8.83 -24.34
C LYS A 839 10.95 -9.26 -24.22
N CYS A 840 10.28 -9.00 -23.09
CA CYS A 840 8.84 -9.20 -22.95
C CYS A 840 8.15 -8.25 -21.95
N VAL A 841 6.84 -8.06 -22.14
CA VAL A 841 5.99 -7.12 -21.39
C VAL A 841 4.88 -7.87 -20.67
N LEU A 842 4.97 -7.98 -19.34
CA LEU A 842 3.95 -8.60 -18.51
C LEU A 842 2.79 -7.61 -18.27
N ILE A 843 1.56 -8.11 -18.35
CA ILE A 843 0.36 -7.42 -17.88
C ILE A 843 -0.28 -8.33 -16.83
N ALA A 844 -0.25 -7.88 -15.57
CA ALA A 844 -0.67 -8.67 -14.41
C ALA A 844 -1.81 -8.00 -13.64
N SER A 845 -2.81 -8.79 -13.24
CA SER A 845 -3.92 -8.31 -12.40
C SER A 845 -4.66 -9.41 -11.64
N PRO A 846 -5.30 -9.08 -10.51
CA PRO A 846 -6.35 -9.91 -9.94
C PRO A 846 -7.57 -9.93 -10.85
N GLY A 847 -7.95 -11.13 -11.27
CA GLY A 847 -9.01 -11.37 -12.23
C GLY A 847 -8.74 -10.76 -13.62
N PHE A 848 -9.82 -10.46 -14.33
CA PHE A 848 -9.85 -10.21 -15.78
C PHE A 848 -9.45 -8.80 -16.24
N LEU A 849 -8.81 -8.00 -15.38
CA LEU A 849 -8.51 -6.59 -15.70
C LEU A 849 -7.40 -6.48 -16.76
N ARG A 850 -6.38 -7.35 -16.67
CA ARG A 850 -5.33 -7.56 -17.68
C ARG A 850 -5.91 -7.84 -19.07
N ASP A 851 -6.93 -8.69 -19.17
CA ASP A 851 -7.49 -9.15 -20.43
C ASP A 851 -8.36 -8.04 -21.07
N GLN A 852 -9.08 -7.28 -20.23
CA GLN A 852 -9.80 -6.07 -20.65
C GLN A 852 -8.85 -4.96 -21.11
N PHE A 853 -7.73 -4.75 -20.42
CA PHE A 853 -6.71 -3.78 -20.83
C PHE A 853 -6.02 -4.21 -22.13
N PHE A 854 -5.69 -5.49 -22.29
CA PHE A 854 -5.10 -6.04 -23.52
C PHE A 854 -6.06 -5.94 -24.71
N ALA A 855 -7.35 -6.27 -24.52
CA ALA A 855 -8.37 -6.03 -25.53
C ALA A 855 -8.51 -4.54 -25.90
N TYR A 856 -8.41 -3.64 -24.92
CA TYR A 856 -8.41 -2.19 -25.16
C TYR A 856 -7.17 -1.71 -25.96
N LEU A 857 -5.97 -2.22 -25.66
CA LEU A 857 -4.73 -1.92 -26.40
C LEU A 857 -4.86 -2.24 -27.90
N TYR A 858 -5.65 -3.25 -28.28
CA TYR A 858 -5.88 -3.68 -29.66
C TYR A 858 -7.28 -3.39 -30.21
N SER A 859 -8.08 -2.55 -29.53
CA SER A 859 -9.40 -2.10 -30.00
C SER A 859 -9.31 -1.03 -31.10
N GLU A 860 -10.38 -0.77 -31.84
CA GLU A 860 -10.37 0.05 -33.08
C GLU A 860 -9.88 1.51 -32.89
N ASP A 861 -10.06 2.11 -31.71
CA ASP A 861 -9.47 3.42 -31.36
C ASP A 861 -7.92 3.40 -31.32
N SER A 862 -7.31 2.22 -31.18
CA SER A 862 -5.87 2.02 -30.98
C SER A 862 -5.09 1.75 -32.27
N SER A 863 -5.76 1.47 -33.39
CA SER A 863 -5.17 0.98 -34.66
C SER A 863 -4.20 1.93 -35.38
N LYS A 864 -3.85 3.09 -34.79
CA LYS A 864 -2.94 4.09 -35.34
C LYS A 864 -1.50 3.99 -34.81
N ASN A 865 -1.24 3.09 -33.86
CA ASN A 865 0.08 2.95 -33.22
C ASN A 865 0.76 1.63 -33.65
N GLU A 866 1.47 1.66 -34.78
CA GLU A 866 2.20 0.51 -35.36
C GLU A 866 3.11 -0.19 -34.35
N VAL A 867 3.77 0.57 -33.46
CA VAL A 867 4.67 0.06 -32.40
C VAL A 867 4.03 -1.03 -31.53
N LEU A 868 2.73 -0.91 -31.20
CA LEU A 868 2.01 -1.89 -30.37
C LEU A 868 1.58 -3.14 -31.17
N LEU A 869 1.32 -2.97 -32.47
CA LEU A 869 0.95 -4.06 -33.37
C LEU A 869 2.17 -4.94 -33.67
N ASN A 870 3.30 -4.31 -34.01
CA ASN A 870 4.56 -5.00 -34.32
C ASN A 870 5.10 -5.78 -33.12
N ASN A 871 4.97 -5.24 -31.90
CA ASN A 871 5.45 -5.90 -30.68
C ASN A 871 4.39 -6.78 -29.96
N LYS A 872 3.28 -7.13 -30.63
CA LYS A 872 2.17 -7.89 -30.00
C LYS A 872 2.60 -9.25 -29.42
N SER A 873 3.60 -9.91 -30.01
CA SER A 873 4.16 -11.18 -29.55
C SER A 873 4.95 -11.09 -28.23
N LYS A 874 5.43 -9.88 -27.85
CA LYS A 874 6.17 -9.65 -26.61
C LYS A 874 5.29 -9.57 -25.36
N PHE A 875 3.98 -9.40 -25.51
CA PHE A 875 3.05 -9.27 -24.38
C PHE A 875 2.68 -10.62 -23.76
N ILE A 876 2.65 -10.68 -22.43
CA ILE A 876 2.28 -11.86 -21.65
C ILE A 876 1.23 -11.47 -20.60
N LEU A 877 0.12 -12.20 -20.55
CA LEU A 877 -0.95 -12.01 -19.58
C LEU A 877 -0.72 -12.92 -18.38
N VAL A 878 -0.68 -12.35 -17.17
CA VAL A 878 -0.35 -13.08 -15.93
C VAL A 878 -1.41 -12.83 -14.87
N GLN A 879 -1.74 -13.85 -14.08
CA GLN A 879 -2.56 -13.65 -12.89
C GLN A 879 -1.72 -13.14 -11.72
N SER A 880 -2.31 -12.27 -10.90
CA SER A 880 -1.76 -11.89 -9.60
C SER A 880 -2.85 -11.80 -8.54
N THR A 881 -2.48 -11.93 -7.27
CA THR A 881 -3.35 -11.68 -6.11
C THR A 881 -3.69 -10.19 -5.94
N THR A 882 -2.78 -9.28 -6.27
CA THR A 882 -2.96 -7.83 -6.08
C THR A 882 -2.45 -6.98 -7.26
N GLY A 883 -2.81 -5.69 -7.27
CA GLY A 883 -2.31 -4.68 -8.20
C GLY A 883 -1.06 -3.92 -7.75
N HIS A 884 -0.34 -4.40 -6.73
CA HIS A 884 0.78 -3.68 -6.10
C HIS A 884 2.15 -4.28 -6.47
N LYS A 885 3.24 -3.51 -6.27
CA LYS A 885 4.63 -3.95 -6.59
C LYS A 885 4.99 -5.32 -5.98
N HIS A 886 4.49 -5.66 -4.78
CA HIS A 886 4.78 -6.94 -4.14
C HIS A 886 4.25 -8.16 -4.92
N ALA A 887 3.22 -8.00 -5.77
CA ALA A 887 2.69 -9.08 -6.60
C ALA A 887 3.73 -9.58 -7.63
N LEU A 888 4.80 -8.82 -7.89
CA LEU A 888 5.91 -9.29 -8.72
C LEU A 888 6.58 -10.56 -8.15
N LYS A 889 6.44 -10.85 -6.84
CA LYS A 889 6.92 -12.09 -6.22
C LYS A 889 6.16 -13.31 -6.75
N GLU A 890 4.83 -13.23 -6.74
CA GLU A 890 3.95 -14.27 -7.31
C GLU A 890 4.11 -14.40 -8.84
N ILE A 891 4.26 -13.27 -9.53
CA ILE A 891 4.36 -13.21 -10.99
C ILE A 891 5.65 -13.86 -11.49
N LEU A 892 6.82 -13.53 -10.94
CA LEU A 892 8.11 -14.01 -11.43
C LEU A 892 8.32 -15.52 -11.20
N ASN A 893 7.78 -16.07 -10.11
CA ASN A 893 7.82 -17.49 -9.80
C ASN A 893 6.89 -18.35 -10.70
N ASN A 894 6.15 -17.74 -11.64
CA ASN A 894 5.31 -18.49 -12.57
C ASN A 894 6.19 -19.23 -13.62
N PRO A 895 6.07 -20.56 -13.77
CA PRO A 895 6.94 -21.35 -14.65
C PRO A 895 6.83 -20.96 -16.13
N ALA A 896 5.68 -20.45 -16.58
CA ALA A 896 5.50 -19.97 -17.96
C ALA A 896 6.30 -18.68 -18.26
N ILE A 897 6.75 -17.96 -17.24
CA ILE A 897 7.62 -16.78 -17.36
C ILE A 897 9.08 -17.19 -17.12
N SER A 898 9.35 -18.02 -16.12
CA SER A 898 10.68 -18.62 -15.88
C SER A 898 11.25 -19.31 -17.15
N ALA A 899 10.42 -20.04 -17.91
CA ALA A 899 10.81 -20.62 -19.21
C ALA A 899 11.24 -19.60 -20.28
N LYS A 900 10.76 -18.35 -20.22
CA LYS A 900 11.15 -17.24 -21.12
C LYS A 900 12.27 -16.36 -20.55
N LEU A 901 12.51 -16.40 -19.24
CA LEU A 901 13.58 -15.69 -18.54
C LEU A 901 14.84 -16.54 -18.35
N LYS A 902 14.89 -17.74 -18.94
CA LYS A 902 15.90 -18.79 -18.73
C LYS A 902 17.36 -18.30 -18.80
N ASP A 903 17.64 -17.30 -19.63
CA ASP A 903 18.98 -16.77 -19.89
C ASP A 903 19.27 -15.44 -19.15
N THR A 904 18.47 -15.09 -18.14
CA THR A 904 18.64 -13.87 -17.30
C THR A 904 19.32 -14.18 -15.97
N LYS A 905 20.11 -13.25 -15.42
CA LYS A 905 20.76 -13.40 -14.10
C LYS A 905 19.71 -13.51 -12.99
N ALA A 906 18.65 -12.71 -13.08
CA ALA A 906 17.55 -12.71 -12.11
C ALA A 906 16.80 -14.06 -12.04
N ALA A 907 16.63 -14.78 -13.15
CA ALA A 907 16.08 -16.13 -13.13
C ALA A 907 17.05 -17.14 -12.47
N GLY A 908 18.35 -17.02 -12.74
CA GLY A 908 19.38 -17.84 -12.08
C GLY A 908 19.45 -17.63 -10.56
N GLU A 909 19.30 -16.39 -10.09
CA GLU A 909 19.18 -16.06 -8.66
C GLU A 909 17.89 -16.61 -8.05
N THR A 910 16.75 -16.39 -8.70
CA THR A 910 15.43 -16.86 -8.21
C THR A 910 15.42 -18.38 -8.08
N LYS A 911 15.90 -19.10 -9.11
CA LYS A 911 16.02 -20.56 -9.08
C LYS A 911 16.99 -21.08 -8.02
N ALA A 912 18.09 -20.37 -7.74
CA ALA A 912 19.01 -20.74 -6.68
C ALA A 912 18.38 -20.59 -5.28
N LEU A 913 17.53 -19.58 -5.08
CA LEU A 913 16.79 -19.36 -3.84
C LEU A 913 15.62 -20.36 -3.68
N GLU A 914 14.91 -20.67 -4.77
CA GLU A 914 13.90 -21.74 -4.80
C GLU A 914 14.51 -23.10 -4.45
N ALA A 915 15.65 -23.46 -5.06
CA ALA A 915 16.37 -24.69 -4.76
C ALA A 915 16.91 -24.74 -3.31
N PHE A 916 17.22 -23.59 -2.70
CA PHE A 916 17.58 -23.51 -1.28
C PHE A 916 16.36 -23.77 -0.38
N HIS A 917 15.19 -23.16 -0.66
CA HIS A 917 13.96 -23.45 0.08
C HIS A 917 13.48 -24.90 -0.10
N GLU A 918 13.61 -25.46 -1.30
CA GLU A 918 13.30 -26.87 -1.57
C GLU A 918 14.21 -27.81 -0.77
N MET A 919 15.52 -27.53 -0.74
CA MET A 919 16.47 -28.29 0.08
C MET A 919 16.14 -28.19 1.58
N LEU A 920 15.79 -27.00 2.08
CA LEU A 920 15.39 -26.78 3.48
C LEU A 920 14.15 -27.59 3.88
N LEU A 921 13.25 -27.89 2.93
CA LEU A 921 12.05 -28.70 3.15
C LEU A 921 12.28 -30.22 2.97
N GLN A 922 13.32 -30.63 2.25
CA GLN A 922 13.63 -32.04 1.96
C GLN A 922 14.72 -32.62 2.88
N ASP A 923 15.76 -31.84 3.18
CA ASP A 923 16.99 -32.25 3.87
C ASP A 923 17.65 -31.02 4.53
N ALA A 924 17.18 -30.66 5.74
CA ALA A 924 17.60 -29.46 6.46
C ALA A 924 19.13 -29.39 6.68
N ASN A 925 19.74 -30.54 6.95
CA ASN A 925 21.18 -30.75 7.12
C ASN A 925 22.03 -30.37 5.88
N ARG A 926 21.39 -29.98 4.76
CA ARG A 926 22.04 -29.52 3.52
C ARG A 926 21.73 -28.07 3.14
N ALA A 927 21.01 -27.33 3.99
CA ALA A 927 20.50 -25.99 3.70
C ALA A 927 20.76 -25.00 4.86
N PHE A 928 22.03 -24.66 5.07
CA PHE A 928 22.44 -23.77 6.16
C PHE A 928 22.24 -22.28 5.81
N TYR A 929 21.84 -21.49 6.82
CA TYR A 929 21.69 -20.04 6.73
C TYR A 929 22.25 -19.35 7.99
N GLY A 930 22.62 -18.07 7.85
CA GLY A 930 23.32 -17.33 8.89
C GLY A 930 24.84 -17.59 8.92
N ILE A 931 25.61 -16.61 9.40
CA ILE A 931 27.07 -16.60 9.19
C ILE A 931 27.83 -17.69 9.96
N LYS A 932 27.43 -18.03 11.20
CA LYS A 932 28.06 -19.12 11.99
C LYS A 932 28.04 -20.44 11.19
N HIS A 933 26.84 -20.87 10.77
CA HIS A 933 26.63 -22.14 10.08
C HIS A 933 27.31 -22.17 8.69
N VAL A 934 27.20 -21.08 7.92
CA VAL A 934 27.81 -21.01 6.58
C VAL A 934 29.34 -20.96 6.63
N GLU A 935 29.95 -20.36 7.66
CA GLU A 935 31.41 -20.44 7.83
C GLU A 935 31.87 -21.86 8.22
N HIS A 936 31.16 -22.53 9.13
CA HIS A 936 31.47 -23.92 9.49
C HIS A 936 31.34 -24.87 8.27
N ALA A 937 30.30 -24.71 7.46
CA ALA A 937 30.16 -25.42 6.19
C ALA A 937 31.30 -25.13 5.18
N ASN A 938 31.86 -23.91 5.20
CA ASN A 938 33.01 -23.51 4.37
C ASN A 938 34.34 -24.07 4.90
N GLU A 939 34.51 -24.23 6.22
CA GLU A 939 35.67 -24.92 6.83
C GLU A 939 35.69 -26.40 6.42
N LEU A 940 34.52 -27.05 6.42
CA LEU A 940 34.33 -28.43 5.97
C LEU A 940 34.32 -28.59 4.43
N LEU A 941 34.60 -27.52 3.67
CA LEU A 941 34.65 -27.49 2.20
C LEU A 941 33.35 -27.99 1.51
N SER A 942 32.23 -27.95 2.23
CA SER A 942 30.97 -28.61 1.87
C SER A 942 30.07 -27.80 0.95
N ILE A 943 30.32 -26.50 0.80
CA ILE A 943 29.44 -25.60 0.06
C ILE A 943 29.43 -25.94 -1.44
N LYS A 944 28.23 -26.14 -1.99
CA LYS A 944 27.97 -26.26 -3.42
C LYS A 944 27.67 -24.90 -4.03
N THR A 945 26.71 -24.18 -3.44
CA THR A 945 26.24 -22.87 -3.90
C THR A 945 26.08 -21.93 -2.70
N LEU A 946 26.81 -20.81 -2.69
CA LEU A 946 26.71 -19.74 -1.71
C LEU A 946 25.78 -18.63 -2.24
N LEU A 947 24.78 -18.26 -1.45
CA LEU A 947 23.86 -17.15 -1.69
C LEU A 947 24.23 -16.02 -0.73
N ILE A 948 24.58 -14.84 -1.24
CA ILE A 948 24.98 -13.69 -0.41
C ILE A 948 24.35 -12.38 -0.90
N SER A 949 23.80 -11.58 0.02
CA SER A 949 23.20 -10.28 -0.28
C SER A 949 24.26 -9.18 -0.40
N ASP A 950 24.15 -8.33 -1.43
CA ASP A 950 25.13 -7.28 -1.68
C ASP A 950 25.20 -6.19 -0.58
N ALA A 951 24.14 -6.05 0.22
CA ALA A 951 24.08 -5.16 1.38
C ALA A 951 25.16 -5.48 2.43
N LEU A 952 25.60 -6.74 2.55
CA LEU A 952 26.60 -7.14 3.55
C LEU A 952 28.00 -6.59 3.25
N PHE A 953 28.33 -6.40 1.97
CA PHE A 953 29.58 -5.74 1.54
C PHE A 953 29.56 -4.22 1.75
N ARG A 954 28.43 -3.66 2.21
CA ARG A 954 28.23 -2.24 2.53
C ARG A 954 28.30 -1.92 4.03
N SER A 955 28.64 -2.91 4.86
CA SER A 955 28.83 -2.70 6.29
C SER A 955 29.94 -1.67 6.56
N MET A 956 29.69 -0.76 7.50
CA MET A 956 30.65 0.27 7.92
C MET A 956 31.87 -0.32 8.64
N ASP A 957 31.69 -1.48 9.29
CA ASP A 957 32.79 -2.23 9.89
C ASP A 957 33.61 -2.97 8.81
N PHE A 958 34.89 -2.61 8.73
CA PHE A 958 35.86 -3.26 7.86
C PHE A 958 36.07 -4.74 8.21
N VAL A 959 36.00 -5.14 9.48
CA VAL A 959 36.22 -6.52 9.91
C VAL A 959 35.10 -7.43 9.36
N LYS A 960 33.83 -7.06 9.60
CA LYS A 960 32.64 -7.74 9.05
C LYS A 960 32.64 -7.74 7.52
N ARG A 961 33.01 -6.62 6.86
CA ARG A 961 33.15 -6.60 5.39
C ARG A 961 34.23 -7.57 4.89
N SER A 962 35.40 -7.57 5.53
CA SER A 962 36.54 -8.42 5.18
C SER A 962 36.18 -9.91 5.34
N ARG A 963 35.51 -10.28 6.45
CA ARG A 963 34.99 -11.63 6.72
C ARG A 963 34.15 -12.18 5.56
N TYR A 964 33.14 -11.43 5.11
CA TYR A 964 32.31 -11.84 3.97
C TYR A 964 33.08 -11.90 2.64
N VAL A 965 34.05 -11.00 2.41
CA VAL A 965 34.90 -11.05 1.19
C VAL A 965 35.82 -12.29 1.21
N SER A 966 36.44 -12.60 2.34
CA SER A 966 37.26 -13.81 2.52
C SER A 966 36.45 -15.10 2.36
N LEU A 967 35.20 -15.14 2.85
CA LEU A 967 34.27 -16.26 2.61
C LEU A 967 34.00 -16.46 1.11
N VAL A 968 33.67 -15.39 0.38
CA VAL A 968 33.45 -15.45 -1.09
C VAL A 968 34.71 -15.90 -1.83
N GLU A 969 35.89 -15.42 -1.43
CA GLU A 969 37.16 -15.89 -2.01
C GLU A 969 37.44 -17.37 -1.70
N SER A 970 37.14 -17.82 -0.48
CA SER A 970 37.33 -19.21 -0.03
C SER A 970 36.47 -20.18 -0.84
N VAL A 971 35.16 -19.94 -0.90
CA VAL A 971 34.21 -20.79 -1.64
C VAL A 971 34.58 -20.88 -3.12
N LYS A 972 35.03 -19.77 -3.75
CA LYS A 972 35.51 -19.79 -5.14
C LYS A 972 36.80 -20.59 -5.32
N LYS A 973 37.76 -20.50 -4.38
CA LYS A 973 38.98 -21.34 -4.38
C LYS A 973 38.66 -22.83 -4.23
N GLN A 974 37.54 -23.18 -3.58
CA GLN A 974 37.01 -24.54 -3.43
C GLN A 974 36.14 -25.02 -4.62
N GLY A 975 35.98 -24.19 -5.66
CA GLY A 975 35.11 -24.49 -6.81
C GLY A 975 33.60 -24.48 -6.50
N GLY A 976 33.19 -23.84 -5.39
CA GLY A 976 31.77 -23.59 -5.11
C GLY A 976 31.22 -22.43 -5.93
N GLU A 977 29.97 -22.51 -6.34
CA GLU A 977 29.28 -21.44 -7.06
C GLU A 977 28.88 -20.32 -6.09
N VAL A 978 29.07 -19.05 -6.46
CA VAL A 978 28.64 -17.90 -5.65
C VAL A 978 27.64 -17.06 -6.43
N LYS A 979 26.47 -16.80 -5.82
CA LYS A 979 25.43 -15.89 -6.31
C LYS A 979 25.36 -14.66 -5.40
N ILE A 980 25.63 -13.48 -5.95
CA ILE A 980 25.54 -12.21 -5.22
C ILE A 980 24.20 -11.54 -5.58
N PHE A 981 23.25 -11.63 -4.66
CA PHE A 981 21.89 -11.13 -4.80
C PHE A 981 21.84 -9.62 -4.56
N SER A 982 21.17 -8.88 -5.43
CA SER A 982 20.92 -7.45 -5.23
C SER A 982 19.85 -7.21 -4.17
N SER A 983 20.17 -6.43 -3.14
CA SER A 983 19.22 -5.92 -2.14
C SER A 983 18.15 -4.95 -2.69
N LEU A 984 18.27 -4.54 -3.97
CA LEU A 984 17.22 -3.81 -4.70
C LEU A 984 16.42 -4.70 -5.68
N HIS A 985 16.80 -5.97 -5.80
CA HIS A 985 16.01 -7.00 -6.47
C HIS A 985 15.21 -7.85 -5.47
N LEU A 986 14.17 -8.48 -5.99
CA LEU A 986 13.11 -9.12 -5.24
C LEU A 986 13.55 -10.40 -4.51
N SER A 987 14.52 -11.12 -5.12
CA SER A 987 15.22 -12.28 -4.55
C SER A 987 16.16 -11.88 -3.41
N GLY A 988 16.84 -10.75 -3.52
CA GLY A 988 17.72 -10.24 -2.47
C GLY A 988 16.99 -9.67 -1.27
N GLU A 989 15.78 -9.12 -1.44
CA GLU A 989 14.86 -8.86 -0.31
C GLU A 989 14.58 -10.14 0.48
N GLN A 990 14.26 -11.25 -0.20
CA GLN A 990 13.94 -12.53 0.45
C GLN A 990 15.15 -13.10 1.22
N LEU A 991 16.33 -13.13 0.59
CA LEU A 991 17.57 -13.56 1.25
C LEU A 991 17.93 -12.67 2.47
N ALA A 992 17.63 -11.36 2.41
CA ALA A 992 17.89 -10.44 3.52
C ALA A 992 17.02 -10.75 4.76
N TYR A 993 15.76 -11.21 4.59
CA TYR A 993 14.95 -11.69 5.72
C TYR A 993 15.53 -12.94 6.41
N MET A 994 16.38 -13.70 5.72
CA MET A 994 17.09 -14.87 6.27
C MET A 994 18.51 -14.56 6.78
N GLY A 995 18.80 -13.28 7.08
CA GLY A 995 20.11 -12.84 7.56
C GLY A 995 21.13 -12.55 6.46
N GLY A 996 20.74 -12.62 5.18
CA GLY A 996 21.55 -12.18 4.04
C GLY A 996 22.62 -13.15 3.53
N VAL A 997 22.82 -14.29 4.20
CA VAL A 997 23.72 -15.38 3.74
C VAL A 997 23.06 -16.73 3.93
N ALA A 998 23.08 -17.56 2.88
CA ALA A 998 22.66 -18.95 2.90
C ALA A 998 23.55 -19.81 2.00
N ALA A 999 23.60 -21.13 2.23
CA ALA A 999 24.39 -22.06 1.44
C ALA A 999 23.65 -23.39 1.21
N ILE A 1000 23.71 -23.88 -0.02
CA ILE A 1000 23.32 -25.26 -0.38
C ILE A 1000 24.58 -26.13 -0.31
N LEU A 1001 24.50 -27.26 0.39
CA LEU A 1001 25.63 -28.13 0.65
C LEU A 1001 25.72 -29.32 -0.32
N ARG A 1002 26.95 -29.76 -0.60
CA ARG A 1002 27.27 -30.93 -1.43
C ARG A 1002 26.78 -32.22 -0.78
N TYR A 1003 26.95 -32.33 0.54
CA TYR A 1003 26.61 -33.45 1.40
C TYR A 1003 26.04 -32.91 2.74
N PRO A 1004 25.26 -33.69 3.51
CA PRO A 1004 24.70 -33.25 4.79
C PRO A 1004 25.76 -33.09 5.88
N ILE A 1005 25.57 -32.12 6.76
CA ILE A 1005 26.34 -31.90 7.99
C ILE A 1005 25.36 -31.96 9.17
N GLU A 1006 25.79 -32.46 10.31
CA GLU A 1006 24.98 -32.43 11.54
C GLU A 1006 24.83 -30.98 12.03
N ASP A 1007 23.62 -30.57 12.41
CA ASP A 1007 23.40 -29.22 12.94
C ASP A 1007 24.27 -28.99 14.18
N LEU A 1008 24.86 -27.80 14.29
CA LEU A 1008 25.51 -27.36 15.52
C LEU A 1008 24.41 -27.26 16.59
N GLU A 1009 24.60 -27.92 17.73
CA GLU A 1009 23.69 -27.78 18.87
C GLU A 1009 23.59 -26.29 19.24
N ASN A 1010 22.36 -25.82 19.54
CA ASN A 1010 22.06 -24.41 19.75
C ASN A 1010 22.57 -23.92 21.11
N ASP A 1011 23.89 -23.80 21.25
CA ASP A 1011 24.53 -22.90 22.21
C ASP A 1011 24.21 -21.45 21.78
N ASP A 1012 23.02 -21.01 22.17
CA ASP A 1012 22.52 -19.62 22.11
C ASP A 1012 23.26 -18.71 23.12
N GLU A 1013 24.56 -18.93 23.31
CA GLU A 1013 25.45 -17.86 23.73
C GLU A 1013 25.43 -16.78 22.64
N TYR A 1014 24.71 -15.71 22.98
CA TYR A 1014 24.88 -14.38 22.42
C TYR A 1014 26.34 -13.96 22.63
N ILE A 1015 27.21 -14.33 21.68
CA ILE A 1015 28.54 -13.76 21.56
C ILE A 1015 28.36 -12.29 21.23
N ASP A 1016 28.47 -11.49 22.29
CA ASP A 1016 28.47 -10.04 22.29
C ASP A 1016 29.47 -9.47 21.25
N ASP A 1017 29.12 -8.34 20.63
CA ASP A 1017 29.95 -7.68 19.61
C ASP A 1017 31.30 -7.16 20.19
N SER A 1018 31.52 -7.27 21.51
CA SER A 1018 32.79 -6.96 22.19
C SER A 1018 34.01 -7.75 21.67
N VAL A 1019 33.83 -8.94 21.09
CA VAL A 1019 34.94 -9.65 20.39
C VAL A 1019 35.39 -8.88 19.13
N VAL A 1020 34.46 -8.18 18.47
CA VAL A 1020 34.77 -7.28 17.35
C VAL A 1020 35.39 -5.98 17.86
N GLU A 1021 35.00 -5.48 19.03
CA GLU A 1021 35.69 -4.35 19.68
C GLU A 1021 37.15 -4.68 20.02
N GLU A 1022 37.46 -5.87 20.53
CA GLU A 1022 38.84 -6.31 20.82
C GLU A 1022 39.73 -6.31 19.56
N LEU A 1023 39.20 -6.79 18.43
CA LEU A 1023 39.92 -6.88 17.16
C LEU A 1023 40.08 -5.51 16.47
N THR A 1024 39.08 -4.65 16.53
CA THR A 1024 39.18 -3.25 16.04
C THR A 1024 40.16 -2.44 16.88
N LYS A 1025 40.10 -2.52 18.22
CA LYS A 1025 41.10 -1.91 19.12
C LYS A 1025 42.53 -2.40 18.86
N LYS A 1026 42.73 -3.66 18.43
CA LYS A 1026 44.04 -4.18 18.00
C LYS A 1026 44.49 -3.67 16.62
N HIS A 1027 43.58 -3.19 15.77
CA HIS A 1027 43.92 -2.62 14.47
C HIS A 1027 44.25 -1.12 14.57
N ASP A 1028 43.46 -0.34 15.31
CA ASP A 1028 43.69 1.10 15.52
C ASP A 1028 45.02 1.36 16.26
N ASN A 1029 45.36 0.52 17.25
CA ASN A 1029 46.64 0.58 17.95
C ASN A 1029 47.87 0.25 17.05
N LYS A 1030 47.69 -0.32 15.85
CA LYS A 1030 48.78 -0.46 14.87
C LYS A 1030 48.95 0.78 14.00
N ASN A 1031 47.85 1.41 13.60
CA ASN A 1031 47.90 2.60 12.73
C ASN A 1031 48.42 3.85 13.46
N ASN A 1032 48.38 3.87 14.80
CA ASN A 1032 48.98 4.94 15.61
C ASN A 1032 50.51 4.82 15.79
N HIS A 1033 51.18 3.85 15.15
CA HIS A 1033 52.63 3.60 15.23
C HIS A 1033 53.31 3.41 13.85
N SER A 1034 52.75 4.04 12.81
CA SER A 1034 53.30 4.07 11.43
C SER A 1034 53.28 5.48 10.84
#